data_AF-A0A316AUH8-F1
#
_entry.id   AF-A0A316AUH8-F1
#
_cell.length_a   1.000
_cell.length_b   1.000
_cell.length_c   1.000
_cell.angle_alpha   90.00
_cell.angle_beta   90.00
_cell.angle_gamma   90.00
#
_symmetry.space_group_name_H-M   'P 1'
#
loop_
_entity.id
_entity.type
_entity.pdbx_description
1 polymer ?
#
loop_
_entity_poly.entity_id
_entity_poly.type
_entity_poly.pdbx_seq_one_letter_code
_entity_poly.pdbx_strand_id
1 'polypeptide(L)'
;MSILFSVLFIACGDDSKSSSADIDDDLEEISSSDYDEEYDSSASQDSTKSSSSVKDSSASSSSIDSLNVSSSSNGLSSSYIPPSTKDKFTLVDGIAIKKDTVSDRSINKIYKTIQIGNKIWLAENLQSESKQGVCYDKQDSNCINMGWLYRTDVPGCPGDFTYPTQEDWEYLFYIAKNMKSLRSKDLWDNAGTDEFGFNLLPAGTCDLDTCTGMYETTSLLCKDPLGSYTFTSTSGTPEYKKFHPSIYISVRCVMDAEDLYSEEDLPQGCKNRDRRTVQGNQFFECMDNSWYASTLETPVHCSDKEESTNVLYHGSMYNCRSNKWFAITTMDKEVGFCTEDKLGDTLTYKSSLYACDSLKWIYAEVRHVYGECLQIDRDSIYTFKGYSYVCIDSVWRKATQNEQKYGVCTEAKTGTFSDESKDLICKNHQWSIASRYDKLGVCNAKTKGILSTLDSVFYVCDSTSWVKAEVQHVYGECLEYERDSIYTLNKVRYVCLDSAWKKASTSEIAYGVCTKAKSGTFSDEDKTEICDQHKWRYSTLEDKIGPCTTKNSGEIKESNDRKYVCKDSSWKTASTTDLLGPCNDDTRYTTKTESSREYVCKSTGWTTISSREKEFGICTPEMEGVIKDNYYICKKEALHQHVWVASPPFFVDFRLN
;
A
#
# COMPACT_ATOMS: atom_id res chain seq x y z
N MET A 1 3.78 -60.20 1.75
CA MET A 1 3.04 -60.59 2.97
C MET A 1 1.81 -59.68 3.02
N SER A 2 0.59 -60.22 3.19
CA SER A 2 -0.69 -59.51 3.52
C SER A 2 -0.91 -58.11 2.87
N ILE A 3 -1.76 -57.87 1.85
CA ILE A 3 -3.22 -58.14 1.72
C ILE A 3 -3.97 -57.78 3.03
N LEU A 4 -5.03 -56.95 3.12
CA LEU A 4 -6.24 -56.78 2.28
C LEU A 4 -6.90 -55.39 2.51
N PHE A 5 -7.47 -54.77 1.45
CA PHE A 5 -8.72 -53.96 1.45
C PHE A 5 -8.77 -52.66 2.31
N SER A 6 -9.70 -51.70 2.12
CA SER A 6 -11.08 -51.76 1.58
C SER A 6 -11.46 -50.59 0.66
N VAL A 7 -12.50 -50.82 -0.17
CA VAL A 7 -13.20 -49.82 -1.00
C VAL A 7 -14.57 -49.50 -0.36
N LEU A 8 -15.07 -48.27 -0.53
CA LEU A 8 -16.47 -47.92 -0.31
C LEU A 8 -16.95 -46.90 -1.36
N PHE A 9 -18.10 -47.18 -1.98
CA PHE A 9 -18.78 -46.36 -3.00
C PHE A 9 -20.15 -45.92 -2.47
N ILE A 10 -20.59 -44.71 -2.86
CA ILE A 10 -21.97 -44.15 -2.95
C ILE A 10 -21.75 -42.70 -3.48
N ALA A 11 -22.20 -42.21 -4.65
CA ALA A 11 -23.45 -42.30 -5.43
C ALA A 11 -24.58 -41.39 -4.86
N CYS A 12 -25.24 -40.45 -5.57
CA CYS A 12 -25.12 -39.86 -6.92
C CYS A 12 -25.17 -38.31 -6.79
N GLY A 13 -24.85 -37.49 -7.81
CA GLY A 13 -25.77 -37.05 -8.89
C GLY A 13 -26.33 -35.64 -8.58
N ASP A 14 -26.60 -34.71 -9.50
CA ASP A 14 -26.45 -34.66 -10.97
C ASP A 14 -26.20 -33.20 -11.43
N ASP A 15 -25.75 -33.03 -12.70
CA ASP A 15 -26.01 -31.94 -13.67
C ASP A 15 -26.04 -30.43 -13.30
N SER A 16 -25.65 -29.48 -14.18
CA SER A 16 -24.83 -29.51 -15.42
C SER A 16 -24.51 -28.08 -15.91
N LYS A 17 -23.52 -27.94 -16.81
CA LYS A 17 -23.33 -26.89 -17.87
C LYS A 17 -23.46 -25.39 -17.48
N SER A 18 -22.41 -24.55 -17.50
CA SER A 18 -21.48 -24.13 -18.59
C SER A 18 -22.01 -23.02 -19.52
N SER A 19 -21.09 -22.20 -20.06
CA SER A 19 -21.25 -20.98 -20.89
C SER A 19 -21.83 -19.75 -20.15
N SER A 20 -21.26 -18.54 -20.13
CA SER A 20 -20.25 -17.75 -20.92
C SER A 20 -20.85 -16.71 -21.87
N ALA A 21 -20.62 -15.43 -21.59
CA ALA A 21 -20.57 -14.32 -22.55
C ALA A 21 -19.89 -13.09 -21.88
N ASP A 22 -19.15 -12.32 -22.67
CA ASP A 22 -18.37 -11.14 -22.27
C ASP A 22 -19.10 -9.81 -22.61
N ILE A 23 -18.43 -8.68 -22.32
CA ILE A 23 -18.45 -7.33 -22.98
C ILE A 23 -18.53 -6.16 -21.96
N ASP A 24 -17.40 -5.46 -21.81
CA ASP A 24 -17.12 -4.00 -21.97
C ASP A 24 -18.11 -2.93 -21.39
N ASP A 25 -17.75 -1.70 -20.99
CA ASP A 25 -16.63 -0.82 -21.42
C ASP A 25 -16.23 0.28 -20.38
N ASP A 26 -15.07 0.92 -20.60
CA ASP A 26 -14.56 2.27 -20.19
C ASP A 26 -14.69 2.94 -18.78
N LEU A 27 -13.53 3.06 -18.11
CA LEU A 27 -12.80 4.27 -17.63
C LEU A 27 -13.49 5.54 -17.03
N GLU A 28 -13.08 5.92 -15.81
CA GLU A 28 -12.29 7.16 -15.50
C GLU A 28 -11.62 7.10 -14.10
N GLU A 29 -10.68 8.00 -13.76
CA GLU A 29 -9.85 7.97 -12.52
C GLU A 29 -10.31 8.94 -11.41
N ILE A 30 -9.96 8.66 -10.12
CA ILE A 30 -9.08 9.50 -9.25
C ILE A 30 -9.05 9.07 -7.75
N SER A 31 -7.82 8.91 -7.22
CA SER A 31 -7.31 8.96 -5.82
C SER A 31 -7.97 8.24 -4.61
N SER A 32 -7.12 7.46 -3.90
CA SER A 32 -7.01 7.28 -2.43
C SER A 32 -8.20 6.68 -1.63
N SER A 33 -8.02 5.94 -0.53
CA SER A 33 -6.85 5.67 0.34
C SER A 33 -6.92 4.28 0.99
N ASP A 34 -5.80 3.77 1.51
CA ASP A 34 -5.67 2.44 2.12
C ASP A 34 -6.20 2.27 3.56
N TYR A 35 -6.30 0.99 3.92
CA TYR A 35 -6.26 0.34 5.25
C TYR A 35 -7.55 -0.07 5.99
N ASP A 36 -7.49 -1.33 6.43
CA ASP A 36 -8.53 -2.15 7.06
C ASP A 36 -8.38 -2.25 8.59
N GLU A 37 -9.40 -2.86 9.22
CA GLU A 37 -9.34 -3.66 10.46
C GLU A 37 -8.61 -3.08 11.69
N GLU A 38 -9.37 -2.35 12.54
CA GLU A 38 -9.17 -2.42 13.99
C GLU A 38 -9.99 -3.59 14.58
N TYR A 39 -9.34 -4.44 15.37
CA TYR A 39 -9.98 -5.49 16.17
C TYR A 39 -9.31 -5.54 17.55
N ASP A 40 -9.67 -4.60 18.44
CA ASP A 40 -9.05 -4.54 19.77
C ASP A 40 -9.69 -5.51 20.79
N SER A 41 -8.81 -5.95 21.67
CA SER A 41 -9.02 -6.46 23.02
C SER A 41 -9.60 -5.36 23.97
N SER A 42 -9.72 -5.47 25.29
CA SER A 42 -9.28 -6.45 26.30
C SER A 42 -10.12 -6.29 27.58
N ALA A 43 -10.20 -7.32 28.43
CA ALA A 43 -10.49 -7.29 29.87
C ALA A 43 -10.56 -8.72 30.44
N SER A 44 -10.37 -9.02 31.74
CA SER A 44 -9.53 -8.41 32.79
C SER A 44 -9.38 -9.41 33.95
N GLN A 45 -8.42 -9.14 34.85
CA GLN A 45 -8.03 -9.84 36.08
C GLN A 45 -9.16 -10.47 36.95
N ASP A 46 -8.85 -11.51 37.74
CA ASP A 46 -8.68 -11.38 39.22
C ASP A 46 -8.33 -12.71 39.95
N SER A 47 -7.64 -12.59 41.10
CA SER A 47 -7.53 -13.55 42.22
C SER A 47 -6.77 -14.86 41.97
N THR A 48 -5.97 -15.40 42.90
CA THR A 48 -6.31 -15.74 44.28
C THR A 48 -5.08 -15.83 45.20
N LYS A 49 -5.30 -15.80 46.53
CA LYS A 49 -4.25 -15.97 47.55
C LYS A 49 -4.78 -16.82 48.71
N SER A 50 -4.14 -17.95 49.02
CA SER A 50 -4.52 -18.85 50.13
C SER A 50 -3.33 -19.50 50.82
N SER A 51 -3.51 -19.77 52.12
CA SER A 51 -2.64 -20.48 53.08
C SER A 51 -2.33 -21.95 52.73
N SER A 52 -1.26 -22.62 53.21
CA SER A 52 -0.01 -22.15 53.86
C SER A 52 1.17 -23.15 53.66
N SER A 53 1.89 -23.82 54.59
CA SER A 53 1.81 -24.05 56.04
C SER A 53 3.14 -24.62 56.65
N VAL A 54 3.37 -24.43 57.96
CA VAL A 54 4.13 -25.32 58.89
C VAL A 54 5.68 -25.50 58.73
N LYS A 55 6.43 -24.81 59.61
CA LYS A 55 7.49 -25.31 60.56
C LYS A 55 8.78 -26.00 60.05
N ASP A 56 9.87 -26.08 60.83
CA ASP A 56 10.11 -25.70 62.24
C ASP A 56 11.47 -25.02 62.48
N SER A 57 11.66 -24.42 63.66
CA SER A 57 12.86 -23.67 64.06
C SER A 57 14.00 -24.50 64.65
N SER A 58 15.26 -24.07 64.46
CA SER A 58 16.27 -23.75 65.51
C SER A 58 17.73 -24.04 65.06
N ALA A 59 18.80 -23.52 65.67
CA ALA A 59 19.07 -22.19 66.28
C ALA A 59 20.58 -22.11 66.61
N SER A 60 21.20 -20.92 66.50
CA SER A 60 22.59 -20.61 66.98
C SER A 60 23.73 -21.45 66.34
N SER A 61 25.02 -21.12 66.49
CA SER A 61 25.75 -19.82 66.55
C SER A 61 27.26 -20.11 66.67
N SER A 62 28.14 -19.28 66.11
CA SER A 62 29.62 -19.31 66.30
C SER A 62 30.34 -20.60 65.85
N SER A 63 31.63 -20.62 65.51
CA SER A 63 32.53 -19.53 65.11
C SER A 63 33.70 -20.10 64.28
N ILE A 64 34.31 -19.22 63.49
CA ILE A 64 35.74 -19.18 63.12
C ILE A 64 36.59 -20.41 63.47
N ASP A 65 37.14 -21.08 62.46
CA ASP A 65 38.51 -21.61 62.55
C ASP A 65 39.24 -21.46 61.21
N SER A 66 40.58 -21.53 61.22
CA SER A 66 41.44 -20.91 60.19
C SER A 66 42.58 -21.82 59.69
N LEU A 67 42.93 -21.64 58.41
CA LEU A 67 44.24 -21.92 57.78
C LEU A 67 44.77 -23.37 57.76
N ASN A 68 44.79 -23.95 56.55
CA ASN A 68 45.99 -24.56 55.92
C ASN A 68 45.64 -25.14 54.52
N VAL A 69 46.50 -25.18 53.51
CA VAL A 69 47.69 -24.35 53.21
C VAL A 69 47.95 -24.39 51.68
N SER A 70 48.55 -23.33 51.13
CA SER A 70 49.09 -23.13 49.76
C SER A 70 49.32 -24.36 48.85
N SER A 71 49.19 -24.24 47.51
CA SER A 71 50.20 -23.49 46.74
C SER A 71 49.96 -23.32 45.23
N SER A 72 50.32 -22.12 44.74
CA SER A 72 50.66 -21.75 43.34
C SER A 72 49.56 -21.87 42.25
N SER A 73 49.54 -21.03 41.19
CA SER A 73 50.57 -20.11 40.68
C SER A 73 49.98 -18.75 40.21
N ASN A 74 50.85 -17.86 39.72
CA ASN A 74 50.58 -16.41 39.58
C ASN A 74 49.71 -16.03 38.37
N GLY A 75 48.91 -14.96 38.54
CA GLY A 75 48.28 -14.22 37.43
C GLY A 75 47.90 -12.81 37.86
N LEU A 76 48.66 -11.79 37.40
CA LEU A 76 48.41 -10.37 37.72
C LEU A 76 47.19 -9.85 36.93
N SER A 77 46.00 -10.06 37.48
CA SER A 77 44.82 -9.30 37.05
C SER A 77 44.86 -7.91 37.68
N SER A 78 45.14 -6.89 36.87
CA SER A 78 44.91 -5.50 37.27
C SER A 78 43.40 -5.32 37.44
N SER A 79 42.93 -5.31 38.68
CA SER A 79 41.53 -5.09 39.00
C SER A 79 41.14 -3.68 38.57
N TYR A 80 40.55 -3.57 37.38
CA TYR A 80 39.74 -2.43 37.00
C TYR A 80 38.63 -2.30 38.05
N ILE A 81 38.82 -1.39 39.00
CA ILE A 81 37.77 -0.93 39.90
C ILE A 81 36.90 -0.03 39.04
N PRO A 82 35.67 -0.43 38.65
CA PRO A 82 34.76 0.51 38.01
C PRO A 82 34.48 1.64 39.02
N PRO A 83 34.43 2.92 38.59
CA PRO A 83 34.20 4.04 39.48
C PRO A 83 32.72 4.14 39.91
N SER A 84 32.19 3.11 40.56
CA SER A 84 30.86 3.10 41.15
C SER A 84 30.88 3.66 42.57
N THR A 85 30.80 5.00 42.69
CA THR A 85 30.18 5.72 43.83
C THR A 85 30.36 7.24 43.66
N LYS A 86 29.29 7.97 43.30
CA LYS A 86 29.08 9.37 43.79
C LYS A 86 27.69 9.97 43.55
N ASP A 87 26.88 9.44 42.64
CA ASP A 87 25.50 9.91 42.43
C ASP A 87 24.54 9.48 43.54
N LYS A 88 24.71 10.10 44.71
CA LYS A 88 23.77 10.01 45.82
C LYS A 88 23.25 11.39 46.17
N PHE A 89 22.15 11.76 45.51
CA PHE A 89 21.29 12.83 45.96
C PHE A 89 20.87 12.60 47.43
N THR A 90 20.88 13.67 48.22
CA THR A 90 20.33 13.70 49.59
C THR A 90 19.07 14.55 49.61
N LEU A 91 17.99 14.03 50.19
CA LEU A 91 16.74 14.77 50.34
C LEU A 91 16.77 15.67 51.59
N VAL A 92 16.31 16.90 51.43
CA VAL A 92 16.04 17.88 52.50
C VAL A 92 14.68 18.53 52.20
N ASP A 93 13.72 18.38 53.10
CA ASP A 93 12.33 18.88 52.95
C ASP A 93 11.65 18.55 51.61
N GLY A 94 11.97 17.37 51.07
CA GLY A 94 11.50 16.84 49.79
C GLY A 94 12.37 17.20 48.58
N ILE A 95 13.25 18.20 48.71
CA ILE A 95 14.11 18.68 47.63
C ILE A 95 15.40 17.86 47.56
N ALA A 96 15.82 17.53 46.34
CA ALA A 96 17.03 16.77 46.07
C ALA A 96 18.29 17.66 45.98
N ILE A 97 19.37 17.19 46.61
CA ILE A 97 20.64 17.89 46.69
C ILE A 97 21.79 16.97 46.28
N LYS A 98 22.61 17.38 45.30
CA LYS A 98 23.86 16.70 44.88
C LYS A 98 25.05 17.64 45.10
N LYS A 99 26.13 17.13 45.71
CA LYS A 99 27.35 17.88 46.08
C LYS A 99 28.52 17.43 45.22
N ASP A 100 29.17 18.38 44.56
CA ASP A 100 30.33 18.09 43.70
C ASP A 100 31.34 19.27 43.70
N THR A 101 32.24 19.32 42.72
CA THR A 101 33.18 20.42 42.51
C THR A 101 33.33 20.80 41.04
N VAL A 102 33.65 22.08 40.77
CA VAL A 102 34.03 22.56 39.43
C VAL A 102 35.44 23.17 39.47
N SER A 103 36.25 22.89 38.45
CA SER A 103 37.62 23.43 38.32
C SER A 103 37.64 24.62 37.38
N ASP A 104 37.97 25.78 37.93
CA ASP A 104 38.33 26.97 37.19
C ASP A 104 39.79 26.88 36.74
N ARG A 105 39.98 26.52 35.47
CA ARG A 105 41.31 26.42 34.84
C ARG A 105 41.96 27.78 34.58
N SER A 106 41.22 28.89 34.62
CA SER A 106 41.76 30.23 34.33
C SER A 106 42.58 30.79 35.49
N ILE A 107 42.18 30.47 36.73
CA ILE A 107 42.85 30.88 37.97
C ILE A 107 43.36 29.69 38.81
N ASN A 108 43.37 28.47 38.24
CA ASN A 108 43.77 27.22 38.90
C ASN A 108 43.07 26.99 40.26
N LYS A 109 41.76 27.25 40.31
CA LYS A 109 40.94 27.08 41.52
C LYS A 109 39.95 25.94 41.36
N ILE A 110 39.58 25.30 42.48
CA ILE A 110 38.44 24.40 42.58
C ILE A 110 37.38 25.09 43.46
N TYR A 111 36.13 25.11 43.00
CA TYR A 111 34.97 25.59 43.73
C TYR A 111 34.08 24.40 44.13
N LYS A 112 33.46 24.47 45.30
CA LYS A 112 32.39 23.52 45.69
C LYS A 112 31.10 23.87 44.95
N THR A 113 30.40 22.85 44.45
CA THR A 113 29.10 23.01 43.77
C THR A 113 27.99 22.30 44.55
N ILE A 114 26.79 22.85 44.42
CA ILE A 114 25.57 22.35 45.07
C ILE A 114 24.42 22.39 44.06
N GLN A 115 23.96 21.21 43.64
CA GLN A 115 22.70 21.09 42.93
C GLN A 115 21.57 21.23 43.94
N ILE A 116 20.59 22.06 43.61
CA ILE A 116 19.36 22.30 44.37
C ILE A 116 18.23 22.25 43.34
N GLY A 117 17.52 21.13 43.27
CA GLY A 117 16.58 20.84 42.18
C GLY A 117 17.25 20.86 40.80
N ASN A 118 16.73 21.66 39.86
CA ASN A 118 17.27 21.80 38.50
C ASN A 118 18.39 22.84 38.32
N LYS A 119 18.90 23.46 39.39
CA LYS A 119 20.00 24.44 39.30
C LYS A 119 21.21 23.97 40.08
N ILE A 120 22.39 24.02 39.45
CA ILE A 120 23.68 23.79 40.08
C ILE A 120 24.32 25.13 40.38
N TRP A 121 24.55 25.41 41.67
CA TRP A 121 25.12 26.66 42.17
C TRP A 121 26.56 26.46 42.63
N LEU A 122 27.36 27.53 42.64
CA LEU A 122 28.57 27.56 43.48
C LEU A 122 28.14 27.70 44.96
N ALA A 123 28.61 26.80 45.83
CA ALA A 123 28.38 26.87 47.28
C ALA A 123 29.32 27.88 47.99
N GLU A 124 30.05 28.66 47.21
CA GLU A 124 31.07 29.61 47.62
C GLU A 124 30.98 30.83 46.70
N ASN A 125 31.22 32.04 47.24
CA ASN A 125 31.27 33.24 46.40
C ASN A 125 32.51 33.19 45.48
N LEU A 126 32.41 33.86 44.32
CA LEU A 126 33.50 33.96 43.36
C LEU A 126 34.73 34.63 44.02
N GLN A 127 35.90 34.01 43.90
CA GLN A 127 37.17 34.54 44.43
C GLN A 127 38.19 34.54 43.29
N SER A 128 38.27 35.65 42.57
CA SER A 128 39.17 35.88 41.45
C SER A 128 39.84 37.24 41.62
N GLU A 129 41.17 37.26 41.62
CA GLU A 129 41.99 38.47 41.77
C GLU A 129 41.95 39.31 40.49
N SER A 130 40.80 39.90 40.21
CA SER A 130 40.59 40.86 39.13
C SER A 130 40.93 42.27 39.60
N LYS A 131 41.38 43.14 38.68
CA LYS A 131 41.65 44.56 38.93
C LYS A 131 40.38 45.39 39.29
N GLN A 132 39.22 44.75 39.36
CA GLN A 132 37.91 45.32 39.65
C GLN A 132 37.22 44.67 40.86
N GLY A 133 37.89 43.76 41.57
CA GLY A 133 37.45 43.22 42.84
C GLY A 133 38.03 43.98 44.04
N VAL A 134 37.33 43.98 45.17
CA VAL A 134 37.80 44.51 46.46
C VAL A 134 37.45 43.57 47.61
N CYS A 135 38.24 43.62 48.69
CA CYS A 135 37.89 43.03 49.98
C CYS A 135 37.12 44.03 50.84
N TYR A 136 36.23 43.53 51.71
CA TYR A 136 35.57 44.38 52.71
C TYR A 136 36.61 45.09 53.59
N ASP A 137 36.46 46.40 53.78
CA ASP A 137 37.44 47.32 54.41
C ASP A 137 38.87 47.24 53.86
N LYS A 138 39.05 46.73 52.63
CA LYS A 138 40.35 46.53 51.97
C LYS A 138 41.29 45.61 52.78
N GLN A 139 40.73 44.63 53.50
CA GLN A 139 41.47 43.63 54.30
C GLN A 139 41.40 42.22 53.67
N ASP A 140 42.55 41.64 53.34
CA ASP A 140 42.67 40.33 52.65
C ASP A 140 41.97 39.18 53.39
N SER A 141 41.98 39.21 54.72
CA SER A 141 41.26 38.24 55.57
C SER A 141 39.76 38.18 55.27
N ASN A 142 39.15 39.29 54.87
CA ASN A 142 37.73 39.35 54.55
C ASN A 142 37.46 38.72 53.17
N CYS A 143 38.37 38.90 52.19
CA CYS A 143 38.30 38.18 50.91
C CYS A 143 38.40 36.66 51.08
N ILE A 144 39.24 36.18 52.00
CA ILE A 144 39.39 34.75 52.32
C ILE A 144 38.09 34.21 52.93
N ASN A 145 37.53 34.91 53.92
CA ASN A 145 36.40 34.42 54.73
C ASN A 145 35.02 34.61 54.07
N MET A 146 34.82 35.66 53.25
CA MET A 146 33.51 36.06 52.71
C MET A 146 33.45 36.08 51.17
N GLY A 147 34.60 36.03 50.52
CA GLY A 147 34.73 36.23 49.08
C GLY A 147 35.06 37.67 48.70
N TRP A 148 35.34 37.88 47.41
CA TRP A 148 35.61 39.21 46.86
C TRP A 148 34.30 39.89 46.47
N LEU A 149 34.28 41.23 46.53
CA LEU A 149 33.18 42.07 46.07
C LEU A 149 33.56 42.71 44.73
N TYR A 150 32.66 42.70 43.74
CA TYR A 150 32.93 43.12 42.36
C TYR A 150 31.96 44.20 41.89
N ARG A 151 32.44 45.04 40.96
CA ARG A 151 31.65 46.03 40.21
C ARG A 151 31.02 45.40 38.95
N THR A 152 30.26 46.18 38.18
CA THR A 152 29.62 45.86 36.87
C THR A 152 30.41 44.95 35.93
N ASP A 153 31.74 45.09 35.91
CA ASP A 153 32.65 44.50 34.94
C ASP A 153 33.10 43.09 35.41
N VAL A 154 32.13 42.26 35.78
CA VAL A 154 32.33 41.04 36.58
C VAL A 154 33.22 40.02 35.87
N PRO A 155 34.22 39.40 36.54
CA PRO A 155 35.02 38.31 35.96
C PRO A 155 34.18 37.05 35.75
N GLY A 156 34.40 36.39 34.61
CA GLY A 156 33.59 35.27 34.13
C GLY A 156 33.46 34.10 35.12
N CYS A 157 32.30 33.47 35.10
CA CYS A 157 32.02 32.24 35.82
C CYS A 157 32.82 31.04 35.27
N PRO A 158 33.10 30.00 36.08
CA PRO A 158 33.96 28.89 35.67
C PRO A 158 33.23 27.83 34.84
N GLY A 159 33.79 27.45 33.69
CA GLY A 159 33.21 26.41 32.83
C GLY A 159 31.88 26.85 32.20
N ASP A 160 30.88 25.97 32.26
CA ASP A 160 29.54 26.22 31.69
C ASP A 160 28.63 27.04 32.64
N PHE A 161 29.13 27.47 33.80
CA PHE A 161 28.40 28.32 34.74
C PHE A 161 28.21 29.75 34.22
N THR A 162 27.12 30.40 34.62
CA THR A 162 26.78 31.79 34.25
C THR A 162 26.34 32.63 35.46
N TYR A 163 26.15 33.94 35.27
CA TYR A 163 25.55 34.80 36.29
C TYR A 163 24.03 34.56 36.39
N PRO A 164 23.47 34.34 37.58
CA PRO A 164 22.04 34.08 37.77
C PRO A 164 21.15 35.20 37.26
N THR A 165 20.05 34.82 36.61
CA THR A 165 18.92 35.67 36.24
C THR A 165 17.95 35.87 37.42
N GLN A 166 16.90 36.67 37.23
CA GLN A 166 15.80 36.75 38.18
C GLN A 166 15.09 35.40 38.37
N GLU A 167 14.92 34.62 37.31
CA GLU A 167 14.28 33.28 37.35
C GLU A 167 15.08 32.30 38.23
N ASP A 168 16.41 32.28 38.08
CA ASP A 168 17.29 31.44 38.91
C ASP A 168 17.15 31.76 40.41
N TRP A 169 17.11 33.05 40.75
CA TRP A 169 16.96 33.50 42.13
C TRP A 169 15.56 33.17 42.68
N GLU A 170 14.50 33.42 41.91
CA GLU A 170 13.12 33.13 42.33
C GLU A 170 12.87 31.62 42.52
N TYR A 171 13.44 30.78 41.65
CA TYR A 171 13.43 29.31 41.81
C TYR A 171 14.12 28.86 43.11
N LEU A 172 15.30 29.42 43.41
CA LEU A 172 16.02 29.13 44.66
C LEU A 172 15.21 29.58 45.90
N PHE A 173 14.54 30.73 45.85
CA PHE A 173 13.74 31.22 46.98
C PHE A 173 12.47 30.38 47.18
N TYR A 174 11.81 29.98 46.09
CA TYR A 174 10.66 29.06 46.11
C TYR A 174 11.01 27.72 46.76
N ILE A 175 12.14 27.12 46.38
CA ILE A 175 12.65 25.90 47.01
C ILE A 175 13.00 26.11 48.48
N ALA A 176 13.76 27.17 48.78
CA ALA A 176 14.33 27.36 50.10
C ALA A 176 13.31 27.67 51.21
N LYS A 177 12.16 28.28 50.84
CA LYS A 177 10.99 28.65 51.68
C LYS A 177 11.28 29.63 52.84
N ASN A 178 12.50 29.69 53.34
CA ASN A 178 12.94 30.43 54.51
C ASN A 178 14.43 30.78 54.37
N MET A 179 14.80 32.06 54.33
CA MET A 179 16.19 32.48 54.10
C MET A 179 17.20 32.10 55.22
N LYS A 180 16.79 31.41 56.29
CA LYS A 180 17.73 30.73 57.20
C LYS A 180 18.36 29.46 56.62
N SER A 181 17.64 28.73 55.76
CA SER A 181 18.10 27.46 55.17
C SER A 181 19.24 27.62 54.16
N LEU A 182 19.41 28.84 53.62
CA LEU A 182 20.48 29.23 52.69
C LEU A 182 21.67 29.92 53.37
N ARG A 183 21.44 30.62 54.49
CA ARG A 183 22.48 31.35 55.25
C ARG A 183 23.50 30.39 55.85
N SER A 184 24.78 30.77 55.82
CA SER A 184 25.85 30.06 56.51
C SER A 184 25.56 29.90 58.01
N LYS A 185 26.01 28.77 58.58
CA LYS A 185 25.81 28.40 60.00
C LYS A 185 26.53 29.36 60.95
N ASP A 186 27.58 29.99 60.46
CA ASP A 186 28.43 30.93 61.15
C ASP A 186 28.43 32.30 60.42
N LEU A 187 29.14 33.27 61.00
CA LEU A 187 29.33 34.66 60.52
C LEU A 187 28.09 35.57 60.53
N TRP A 188 26.86 35.08 60.32
CA TRP A 188 25.69 35.96 60.44
C TRP A 188 25.36 36.28 61.91
N ASP A 189 25.08 37.55 62.22
CA ASP A 189 24.57 37.98 63.54
C ASP A 189 23.29 37.22 63.96
N ASN A 190 22.52 36.78 62.96
CA ASN A 190 21.44 35.82 63.10
C ASN A 190 21.76 34.61 62.19
N ALA A 191 22.53 33.68 62.73
CA ALA A 191 23.00 32.45 62.08
C ALA A 191 21.91 31.75 61.24
N GLY A 192 22.33 31.23 60.09
CA GLY A 192 21.53 30.31 59.29
C GLY A 192 21.62 28.87 59.80
N THR A 193 20.91 27.99 59.13
CA THR A 193 20.97 26.55 59.35
C THR A 193 21.74 25.81 58.25
N ASP A 194 21.97 26.48 57.10
CA ASP A 194 22.58 25.94 55.87
C ASP A 194 22.18 24.49 55.59
N GLU A 195 20.86 24.27 55.56
CA GLU A 195 20.22 22.97 55.32
C GLU A 195 20.50 22.48 53.90
N PHE A 196 20.47 23.41 52.93
CA PHE A 196 20.76 23.11 51.53
C PHE A 196 22.27 22.95 51.24
N GLY A 197 23.15 23.42 52.12
CA GLY A 197 24.60 23.51 51.83
C GLY A 197 24.92 24.58 50.78
N PHE A 198 24.06 25.61 50.68
CA PHE A 198 24.26 26.75 49.79
C PHE A 198 25.29 27.73 50.34
N ASN A 199 25.40 27.87 51.67
CA ASN A 199 26.43 28.67 52.34
C ASN A 199 26.48 30.13 51.81
N LEU A 200 25.38 30.85 51.99
CA LEU A 200 25.27 32.30 51.74
C LEU A 200 26.01 33.08 52.85
N LEU A 201 27.04 33.85 52.48
CA LEU A 201 27.95 34.55 53.40
C LEU A 201 27.58 36.04 53.57
N PRO A 202 27.67 36.63 54.79
CA PRO A 202 27.29 38.02 55.07
C PRO A 202 28.42 39.01 54.73
N ALA A 203 28.74 39.09 53.44
CA ALA A 203 29.83 39.89 52.90
C ALA A 203 29.57 41.41 52.83
N GLY A 204 28.37 41.87 53.23
CA GLY A 204 27.95 43.26 53.12
C GLY A 204 27.97 43.79 51.68
N THR A 205 28.29 45.08 51.54
CA THR A 205 28.61 45.75 50.28
C THR A 205 29.67 46.84 50.52
N CYS A 206 30.36 47.30 49.47
CA CYS A 206 31.21 48.49 49.53
C CYS A 206 30.87 49.47 48.41
N ASP A 207 31.12 50.76 48.65
CA ASP A 207 31.41 51.73 47.59
C ASP A 207 32.93 51.93 47.46
N LEU A 208 33.39 53.09 46.96
CA LEU A 208 34.83 53.37 46.78
C LEU A 208 35.56 53.59 48.12
N ASP A 209 34.87 54.14 49.12
CA ASP A 209 35.44 54.66 50.36
C ASP A 209 34.85 54.01 51.62
N THR A 210 33.61 53.53 51.57
CA THR A 210 32.87 52.96 52.71
C THR A 210 32.39 51.55 52.42
N CYS A 211 32.54 50.63 53.38
CA CYS A 211 31.88 49.33 53.37
C CYS A 211 30.81 49.25 54.46
N THR A 212 29.72 48.54 54.21
CA THR A 212 28.55 48.47 55.10
C THR A 212 27.96 47.07 55.19
N GLY A 213 27.43 46.72 56.37
CA GLY A 213 26.60 45.54 56.59
C GLY A 213 27.32 44.19 56.56
N MET A 214 28.62 44.13 56.84
CA MET A 214 29.31 42.87 57.21
C MET A 214 28.59 42.20 58.40
N TYR A 215 28.50 40.87 58.40
CA TYR A 215 27.76 40.06 59.39
C TYR A 215 26.22 40.26 59.42
N GLU A 216 25.73 41.45 59.09
CA GLU A 216 24.30 41.80 59.02
C GLU A 216 23.64 41.50 57.66
N THR A 217 24.36 41.58 56.54
CA THR A 217 23.79 41.58 55.18
C THR A 217 24.71 40.97 54.13
N THR A 218 24.17 40.72 52.93
CA THR A 218 24.96 40.55 51.70
C THR A 218 24.14 40.92 50.48
N SER A 219 24.78 41.39 49.41
CA SER A 219 24.14 41.56 48.09
C SER A 219 24.80 40.65 47.07
N LEU A 220 24.00 39.96 46.26
CA LEU A 220 24.44 39.05 45.21
C LEU A 220 23.92 39.49 43.84
N LEU A 221 24.78 39.41 42.83
CA LEU A 221 24.49 39.80 41.44
C LEU A 221 23.25 39.08 40.86
N CYS A 222 22.42 39.85 40.16
CA CYS A 222 21.44 39.36 39.20
C CYS A 222 21.80 39.92 37.81
N LYS A 223 21.83 39.05 36.80
CA LYS A 223 22.25 39.37 35.42
C LYS A 223 21.16 40.04 34.61
N ASP A 224 19.93 39.52 34.72
CA ASP A 224 18.80 39.91 33.89
C ASP A 224 17.50 39.86 34.72
N PRO A 225 16.84 41.01 34.96
CA PRO A 225 17.37 42.37 34.74
C PRO A 225 18.60 42.65 35.60
N LEU A 226 19.53 43.48 35.11
CA LEU A 226 20.80 43.75 35.79
C LEU A 226 20.60 44.44 37.15
N GLY A 227 20.97 43.74 38.22
CA GLY A 227 20.67 44.13 39.59
C GLY A 227 21.40 43.32 40.65
N SER A 228 20.86 43.32 41.86
CA SER A 228 21.26 42.45 42.94
C SER A 228 20.08 42.08 43.84
N TYR A 229 20.15 40.91 44.45
CA TYR A 229 19.30 40.57 45.59
C TYR A 229 20.05 40.84 46.89
N THR A 230 19.46 41.66 47.76
CA THR A 230 19.97 41.96 49.11
C THR A 230 19.32 41.02 50.12
N PHE A 231 20.15 40.33 50.90
CA PHE A 231 19.74 39.46 52.01
C PHE A 231 20.16 40.12 53.33
N THR A 232 19.35 40.00 54.38
CA THR A 232 19.66 40.55 55.71
C THR A 232 19.48 39.50 56.82
N SER A 233 20.14 39.74 57.97
CA SER A 233 20.06 38.90 59.15
C SER A 233 18.63 38.81 59.72
N THR A 234 17.82 39.84 59.52
CA THR A 234 16.46 40.01 60.07
C THR A 234 15.32 39.70 59.10
N SER A 235 15.51 39.88 57.78
CA SER A 235 14.45 39.66 56.79
C SER A 235 14.23 38.17 56.50
N GLY A 236 12.97 37.82 56.21
CA GLY A 236 12.58 36.53 55.66
C GLY A 236 12.64 36.46 54.12
N THR A 237 12.70 37.62 53.44
CA THR A 237 12.60 37.75 51.98
C THR A 237 13.72 38.65 51.43
N PRO A 238 14.45 38.25 50.36
CA PRO A 238 15.46 39.09 49.73
C PRO A 238 14.84 40.27 48.96
N GLU A 239 15.52 41.42 48.95
CA GLU A 239 15.10 42.61 48.20
C GLU A 239 15.84 42.71 46.86
N TYR A 240 15.14 42.70 45.72
CA TYR A 240 15.75 43.05 44.43
C TYR A 240 16.02 44.56 44.34
N LYS A 241 17.23 44.95 43.93
CA LYS A 241 17.64 46.33 43.66
C LYS A 241 18.34 46.41 42.31
N LYS A 242 17.97 47.40 41.49
CA LYS A 242 18.67 47.66 40.21
C LYS A 242 20.11 48.08 40.48
N PHE A 243 21.05 47.62 39.66
CA PHE A 243 22.47 47.80 39.92
C PHE A 243 22.87 49.28 39.82
N HIS A 244 23.68 49.77 40.76
CA HIS A 244 24.25 51.12 40.71
C HIS A 244 25.77 51.06 40.41
N PRO A 245 26.30 51.71 39.37
CA PRO A 245 27.69 51.49 38.91
C PRO A 245 28.81 51.62 39.95
N SER A 246 28.58 52.33 41.06
CA SER A 246 29.57 52.58 42.12
C SER A 246 29.64 51.53 43.23
N ILE A 247 28.73 50.53 43.25
CA ILE A 247 28.69 49.53 44.33
C ILE A 247 29.46 48.25 43.97
N TYR A 248 30.10 47.66 44.97
CA TYR A 248 30.79 46.37 44.93
C TYR A 248 29.98 45.34 45.73
N ILE A 249 29.62 44.23 45.09
CA ILE A 249 28.74 43.19 45.64
C ILE A 249 29.33 41.79 45.46
N SER A 250 28.82 40.81 46.21
CA SER A 250 29.21 39.41 46.01
C SER A 250 28.73 38.89 44.65
N VAL A 251 29.49 37.96 44.09
CA VAL A 251 29.13 37.24 42.86
C VAL A 251 29.09 35.75 43.15
N ARG A 252 28.07 35.08 42.61
CA ARG A 252 27.86 33.63 42.67
C ARG A 252 27.32 33.19 41.31
N CYS A 253 27.69 32.00 40.88
CA CYS A 253 27.34 31.50 39.55
C CYS A 253 26.39 30.31 39.63
N VAL A 254 25.63 30.09 38.55
CA VAL A 254 24.64 29.02 38.40
C VAL A 254 24.69 28.41 36.99
N MET A 255 24.30 27.15 36.85
CA MET A 255 23.95 26.50 35.58
C MET A 255 22.72 25.60 35.77
N ASP A 256 22.07 25.21 34.67
CA ASP A 256 21.07 24.14 34.68
C ASP A 256 21.70 22.79 35.04
N ALA A 257 20.91 21.91 35.67
CA ALA A 257 21.24 20.51 35.84
C ALA A 257 20.78 19.69 34.62
N GLU A 258 21.66 18.81 34.13
CA GLU A 258 21.36 17.83 33.07
C GLU A 258 20.60 16.61 33.66
N ASP A 259 21.03 16.13 34.85
CA ASP A 259 20.37 15.09 35.64
C ASP A 259 19.45 15.68 36.72
N LEU A 260 18.20 15.20 36.78
CA LEU A 260 17.18 15.57 37.76
C LEU A 260 16.82 14.39 38.68
N TYR A 261 16.32 14.68 39.88
CA TYR A 261 15.96 13.62 40.83
C TYR A 261 14.52 13.14 40.65
N SER A 262 13.60 14.04 40.31
CA SER A 262 12.17 13.77 40.15
C SER A 262 11.58 14.56 38.96
N GLU A 263 10.35 14.21 38.57
CA GLU A 263 9.57 14.99 37.61
C GLU A 263 9.24 16.39 38.13
N GLU A 264 9.09 16.56 39.46
CA GLU A 264 8.86 17.85 40.12
C GLU A 264 10.06 18.83 39.99
N ASP A 265 11.25 18.31 39.66
CA ASP A 265 12.42 19.15 39.39
C ASP A 265 12.41 19.74 37.97
N LEU A 266 11.54 19.30 37.04
CA LEU A 266 11.55 19.79 35.65
C LEU A 266 11.32 21.33 35.59
N PRO A 267 12.04 22.06 34.72
CA PRO A 267 11.84 23.50 34.54
C PRO A 267 10.39 23.87 34.17
N GLN A 268 9.91 25.02 34.65
CA GLN A 268 8.58 25.53 34.30
C GLN A 268 8.57 26.06 32.87
N GLY A 269 8.09 25.23 31.94
CA GLY A 269 8.26 25.48 30.51
C GLY A 269 9.62 25.02 30.00
N CYS A 270 9.78 25.05 28.68
CA CYS A 270 10.93 24.48 27.98
C CYS A 270 10.91 24.90 26.51
N LYS A 271 12.04 24.79 25.80
CA LYS A 271 12.11 25.02 24.35
C LYS A 271 11.86 23.69 23.64
N ASN A 272 11.09 23.69 22.56
CA ASN A 272 10.78 22.45 21.83
C ASN A 272 12.07 21.70 21.45
N ARG A 273 12.12 20.39 21.74
CA ARG A 273 13.29 19.49 21.68
C ARG A 273 14.36 19.65 22.77
N ASP A 274 14.16 20.50 23.78
CA ASP A 274 14.88 20.36 25.05
C ASP A 274 14.62 18.96 25.61
N ARG A 275 15.64 18.33 26.18
CA ARG A 275 15.55 17.03 26.85
C ARG A 275 16.11 17.12 28.27
N ARG A 276 15.60 16.31 29.19
CA ARG A 276 16.13 16.12 30.55
C ARG A 276 16.06 14.65 30.95
N THR A 277 16.96 14.23 31.84
CA THR A 277 16.98 12.88 32.41
C THR A 277 16.54 12.95 33.87
N VAL A 278 15.56 12.14 34.26
CA VAL A 278 15.12 11.98 35.66
C VAL A 278 15.67 10.66 36.23
N GLN A 279 15.95 10.64 37.53
CA GLN A 279 16.46 9.46 38.24
C GLN A 279 15.64 8.20 37.92
N GLY A 280 16.35 7.11 37.61
CA GLY A 280 15.75 5.91 37.01
C GLY A 280 15.90 5.85 35.48
N ASN A 281 16.58 6.83 34.88
CA ASN A 281 16.81 6.98 33.43
C ASN A 281 15.54 7.24 32.62
N GLN A 282 14.49 7.81 33.24
CA GLN A 282 13.32 8.28 32.50
C GLN A 282 13.68 9.59 31.80
N PHE A 283 13.59 9.60 30.47
CA PHE A 283 13.77 10.81 29.68
C PHE A 283 12.46 11.59 29.57
N PHE A 284 12.57 12.92 29.61
CA PHE A 284 11.51 13.84 29.24
C PHE A 284 11.95 14.68 28.05
N GLU A 285 11.07 14.86 27.06
CA GLU A 285 11.29 15.73 25.90
C GLU A 285 10.24 16.84 25.87
N CYS A 286 10.67 18.04 25.50
CA CYS A 286 9.82 19.20 25.41
C CYS A 286 9.09 19.29 24.06
N MET A 287 7.76 19.38 24.10
CA MET A 287 6.92 19.73 22.97
C MET A 287 5.98 20.87 23.39
N ASP A 288 5.88 21.90 22.57
CA ASP A 288 5.04 23.10 22.77
C ASP A 288 5.06 23.64 24.21
N ASN A 289 6.28 23.90 24.70
CA ASN A 289 6.57 24.40 26.05
C ASN A 289 6.07 23.52 27.20
N SER A 290 5.83 22.23 26.96
CA SER A 290 5.43 21.22 27.96
C SER A 290 6.35 20.00 27.91
N TRP A 291 6.62 19.41 29.07
CA TRP A 291 7.42 18.19 29.18
C TRP A 291 6.57 16.94 29.01
N TYR A 292 7.07 15.98 28.23
CA TYR A 292 6.44 14.68 28.03
C TYR A 292 7.43 13.55 28.32
N ALA A 293 7.01 12.56 29.11
CA ALA A 293 7.80 11.36 29.36
C ALA A 293 7.97 10.56 28.05
N SER A 294 9.21 10.28 27.67
CA SER A 294 9.51 9.48 26.48
C SER A 294 9.13 8.01 26.72
N THR A 295 8.38 7.43 25.79
CA THR A 295 7.90 6.04 25.81
C THR A 295 8.86 5.04 25.15
N LEU A 296 10.04 5.50 24.71
CA LEU A 296 10.94 4.71 23.87
C LEU A 296 11.90 3.86 24.69
N GLU A 297 12.02 2.58 24.33
CA GLU A 297 12.91 1.61 25.00
C GLU A 297 14.42 1.90 24.84
N THR A 298 14.80 2.93 24.08
CA THR A 298 16.17 3.47 24.05
C THR A 298 16.15 4.98 23.78
N PRO A 299 17.13 5.75 24.30
CA PRO A 299 17.36 7.11 23.82
C PRO A 299 17.70 7.08 22.32
N VAL A 300 16.99 7.84 21.50
CA VAL A 300 17.18 7.85 20.03
C VAL A 300 18.49 8.52 19.63
N HIS A 301 18.88 9.55 20.37
CA HIS A 301 19.99 10.45 20.04
C HIS A 301 20.91 10.69 21.23
N CYS A 302 22.20 10.42 21.05
CA CYS A 302 23.28 11.01 21.84
C CYS A 302 23.52 12.47 21.43
N SER A 303 24.36 13.17 22.19
CA SER A 303 24.95 14.46 21.87
C SER A 303 26.38 14.33 21.31
N ASP A 304 26.90 15.41 20.71
CA ASP A 304 28.27 15.45 20.19
C ASP A 304 29.33 15.23 21.30
N LYS A 305 28.99 15.48 22.58
CA LYS A 305 29.85 15.18 23.75
C LYS A 305 30.00 13.67 24.00
N GLU A 306 29.08 12.86 23.49
CA GLU A 306 28.95 11.41 23.74
C GLU A 306 29.36 10.55 22.52
N GLU A 307 29.76 11.16 21.40
CA GLU A 307 30.15 10.44 20.17
C GLU A 307 31.27 9.41 20.44
N SER A 308 31.12 8.20 19.88
CA SER A 308 31.96 7.03 20.16
C SER A 308 32.02 6.54 21.62
N THR A 309 31.28 7.12 22.57
CA THR A 309 31.21 6.61 23.95
C THR A 309 30.31 5.37 24.07
N ASN A 310 30.41 4.68 25.22
CA ASN A 310 29.63 3.47 25.51
C ASN A 310 28.82 3.64 26.81
N VAL A 311 27.51 3.38 26.76
CA VAL A 311 26.60 3.47 27.90
C VAL A 311 25.90 2.14 28.17
N LEU A 312 25.51 1.91 29.43
CA LEU A 312 24.71 0.75 29.86
C LEU A 312 23.26 1.19 30.04
N TYR A 313 22.35 0.62 29.26
CA TYR A 313 20.92 0.91 29.31
C TYR A 313 20.11 -0.38 29.38
N HIS A 314 19.28 -0.54 30.41
CA HIS A 314 18.44 -1.74 30.66
C HIS A 314 19.21 -3.08 30.52
N GLY A 315 20.46 -3.11 31.02
CA GLY A 315 21.34 -4.28 30.98
C GLY A 315 22.04 -4.53 29.64
N SER A 316 21.73 -3.77 28.59
CA SER A 316 22.39 -3.80 27.29
C SER A 316 23.38 -2.65 27.12
N MET A 317 24.51 -2.90 26.47
CA MET A 317 25.47 -1.84 26.14
C MET A 317 25.11 -1.20 24.80
N TYR A 318 25.22 0.13 24.72
CA TYR A 318 25.04 0.93 23.51
C TYR A 318 26.28 1.77 23.24
N ASN A 319 26.59 2.00 21.97
CA ASN A 319 27.67 2.86 21.48
C ASN A 319 27.07 3.99 20.64
N CYS A 320 27.50 5.23 20.87
CA CYS A 320 27.06 6.38 20.09
C CYS A 320 27.81 6.42 18.77
N ARG A 321 27.07 6.52 17.65
CA ARG A 321 27.61 6.68 16.29
C ARG A 321 26.77 7.71 15.55
N SER A 322 27.39 8.78 15.07
CA SER A 322 26.75 9.86 14.29
C SER A 322 25.46 10.39 14.95
N ASN A 323 25.55 10.76 16.24
CA ASN A 323 24.42 11.26 17.04
C ASN A 323 23.20 10.30 17.15
N LYS A 324 23.43 8.98 17.10
CA LYS A 324 22.44 7.93 17.41
C LYS A 324 23.04 6.83 18.27
N TRP A 325 22.23 6.23 19.15
CA TRP A 325 22.66 5.08 19.96
C TRP A 325 22.43 3.75 19.22
N PHE A 326 23.46 2.90 19.17
CA PHE A 326 23.41 1.57 18.57
C PHE A 326 23.81 0.50 19.58
N ALA A 327 22.99 -0.55 19.75
CA ALA A 327 23.31 -1.67 20.63
C ALA A 327 24.64 -2.34 20.22
N ILE A 328 25.54 -2.58 21.18
CA ILE A 328 26.86 -3.17 20.94
C ILE A 328 26.70 -4.68 20.80
N THR A 329 26.76 -5.17 19.57
CA THR A 329 26.68 -6.60 19.27
C THR A 329 27.95 -7.34 19.72
N THR A 330 27.89 -8.67 19.78
CA THR A 330 29.10 -9.51 19.93
C THR A 330 30.09 -9.27 18.79
N MET A 331 29.61 -8.91 17.60
CA MET A 331 30.43 -8.62 16.44
C MET A 331 31.19 -7.30 16.60
N ASP A 332 30.53 -6.20 17.03
CA ASP A 332 31.21 -4.92 17.31
C ASP A 332 32.36 -5.09 18.34
N LYS A 333 32.24 -6.05 19.27
CA LYS A 333 33.28 -6.38 20.28
C LYS A 333 34.44 -7.23 19.73
N GLU A 334 34.17 -8.08 18.73
CA GLU A 334 35.17 -9.02 18.18
C GLU A 334 35.90 -8.46 16.93
N VAL A 335 35.26 -7.60 16.13
CA VAL A 335 35.86 -6.99 14.92
C VAL A 335 35.88 -5.45 14.92
N GLY A 336 35.40 -4.82 16.00
CA GLY A 336 35.27 -3.36 16.10
C GLY A 336 33.96 -2.83 15.51
N PHE A 337 33.60 -1.60 15.89
CA PHE A 337 32.38 -0.94 15.42
C PHE A 337 32.40 -0.67 13.91
N CYS A 338 31.24 -0.84 13.26
CA CYS A 338 30.94 -0.21 11.98
C CYS A 338 30.69 1.29 12.22
N THR A 339 31.41 2.14 11.50
CA THR A 339 31.55 3.60 11.68
C THR A 339 31.67 4.28 10.31
N GLU A 340 31.56 5.61 10.22
CA GLU A 340 31.52 6.33 8.93
C GLU A 340 32.74 6.08 8.04
N ASP A 341 33.93 5.93 8.62
CA ASP A 341 35.20 5.59 7.95
C ASP A 341 35.21 4.20 7.28
N LYS A 342 34.24 3.34 7.63
CA LYS A 342 34.13 1.94 7.16
C LYS A 342 32.89 1.69 6.30
N LEU A 343 32.09 2.70 5.97
CA LEU A 343 30.86 2.48 5.21
C LEU A 343 31.19 1.88 3.82
N GLY A 344 30.68 0.69 3.56
CA GLY A 344 30.99 -0.13 2.38
C GLY A 344 32.04 -1.23 2.62
N ASP A 345 32.81 -1.21 3.71
CA ASP A 345 33.77 -2.28 4.02
C ASP A 345 33.09 -3.63 4.18
N THR A 346 33.72 -4.69 3.68
CA THR A 346 33.26 -6.08 3.83
C THR A 346 34.26 -6.93 4.58
N LEU A 347 33.76 -7.81 5.45
CA LEU A 347 34.60 -8.76 6.19
C LEU A 347 33.89 -10.10 6.41
N THR A 348 34.67 -11.16 6.60
CA THR A 348 34.15 -12.50 6.88
C THR A 348 34.20 -12.79 8.38
N TYR A 349 33.04 -13.08 8.96
CA TYR A 349 32.87 -13.38 10.36
C TYR A 349 32.06 -14.67 10.55
N LYS A 350 32.62 -15.62 11.31
CA LYS A 350 32.03 -16.95 11.58
C LYS A 350 31.44 -17.60 10.31
N SER A 351 32.28 -17.66 9.26
CA SER A 351 31.99 -18.20 7.91
C SER A 351 30.92 -17.47 7.08
N SER A 352 30.43 -16.32 7.54
CA SER A 352 29.50 -15.45 6.79
C SER A 352 30.17 -14.14 6.35
N LEU A 353 29.89 -13.68 5.13
CA LEU A 353 30.31 -12.36 4.68
C LEU A 353 29.31 -11.28 5.15
N TYR A 354 29.84 -10.27 5.84
CA TYR A 354 29.17 -9.08 6.34
C TYR A 354 29.70 -7.82 5.64
N ALA A 355 28.90 -6.75 5.70
CA ALA A 355 29.27 -5.41 5.26
C ALA A 355 28.92 -4.37 6.34
N CYS A 356 29.66 -3.26 6.37
CA CYS A 356 29.33 -2.10 7.18
C CYS A 356 28.42 -1.16 6.37
N ASP A 357 27.13 -1.16 6.72
CA ASP A 357 26.10 -0.32 6.10
C ASP A 357 25.26 0.32 7.23
N SER A 358 24.89 1.59 7.07
CA SER A 358 23.99 2.28 8.00
C SER A 358 24.46 2.21 9.46
N LEU A 359 25.79 2.28 9.65
CA LEU A 359 26.52 2.20 10.92
C LEU A 359 26.32 0.88 11.70
N LYS A 360 25.93 -0.20 10.99
CA LYS A 360 25.77 -1.56 11.52
C LYS A 360 26.54 -2.58 10.66
N TRP A 361 27.05 -3.63 11.29
CA TRP A 361 27.48 -4.83 10.57
C TRP A 361 26.25 -5.65 10.15
N ILE A 362 25.92 -5.66 8.86
CA ILE A 362 24.82 -6.44 8.28
C ILE A 362 25.35 -7.58 7.41
N TYR A 363 24.54 -8.59 7.13
CA TYR A 363 24.93 -9.62 6.16
C TYR A 363 25.15 -8.99 4.78
N ALA A 364 26.32 -9.18 4.18
CA ALA A 364 26.65 -8.56 2.90
C ALA A 364 25.67 -9.01 1.81
N GLU A 365 25.18 -8.04 1.04
CA GLU A 365 24.43 -8.23 -0.20
C GLU A 365 25.36 -8.09 -1.41
N VAL A 366 24.89 -8.53 -2.59
CA VAL A 366 25.66 -8.52 -3.85
C VAL A 366 26.25 -7.15 -4.22
N ARG A 367 25.54 -6.04 -3.93
CA ARG A 367 26.03 -4.66 -4.15
C ARG A 367 27.30 -4.29 -3.37
N HIS A 368 27.54 -4.91 -2.22
CA HIS A 368 28.74 -4.67 -1.41
C HIS A 368 30.00 -5.35 -1.96
N VAL A 369 29.87 -6.18 -3.00
CA VAL A 369 30.99 -6.88 -3.66
C VAL A 369 31.19 -6.44 -5.10
N TYR A 370 30.10 -6.14 -5.82
CA TYR A 370 30.15 -5.74 -7.23
C TYR A 370 29.77 -4.27 -7.49
N GLY A 371 29.47 -3.50 -6.43
CA GLY A 371 28.96 -2.14 -6.54
C GLY A 371 27.48 -2.08 -6.91
N GLU A 372 26.98 -0.87 -7.14
CA GLU A 372 25.63 -0.66 -7.65
C GLU A 372 25.46 -1.18 -9.09
N CYS A 373 24.24 -1.54 -9.47
CA CYS A 373 23.96 -2.17 -10.77
C CYS A 373 23.98 -1.14 -11.92
N LEU A 374 25.06 -1.15 -12.71
CA LEU A 374 25.31 -0.20 -13.80
C LEU A 374 25.02 -0.81 -15.19
N GLN A 375 25.01 0.03 -16.23
CA GLN A 375 24.73 -0.43 -17.60
C GLN A 375 25.76 -1.45 -18.12
N ILE A 376 27.02 -1.39 -17.65
CA ILE A 376 28.09 -2.31 -18.06
C ILE A 376 27.86 -3.76 -17.57
N ASP A 377 27.05 -3.93 -16.51
CA ASP A 377 26.80 -5.23 -15.88
C ASP A 377 25.64 -5.99 -16.52
N ARG A 378 24.86 -5.35 -17.41
CA ARG A 378 23.62 -5.90 -17.98
C ARG A 378 23.80 -7.14 -18.85
N ASP A 379 24.97 -7.32 -19.45
CA ASP A 379 25.28 -8.48 -20.30
C ASP A 379 25.88 -9.66 -19.51
N SER A 380 26.21 -9.46 -18.23
CA SER A 380 27.04 -10.36 -17.41
C SER A 380 26.25 -11.11 -16.34
N ILE A 381 26.78 -12.28 -15.93
CA ILE A 381 26.26 -13.07 -14.81
C ILE A 381 27.32 -13.12 -13.71
N TYR A 382 26.96 -12.65 -12.53
CA TYR A 382 27.83 -12.56 -11.36
C TYR A 382 27.47 -13.64 -10.33
N THR A 383 28.44 -14.13 -9.56
CA THR A 383 28.22 -15.23 -8.59
C THR A 383 28.42 -14.73 -7.17
N PHE A 384 27.36 -14.75 -6.37
CA PHE A 384 27.39 -14.29 -4.97
C PHE A 384 26.73 -15.30 -4.03
N LYS A 385 27.44 -15.69 -2.96
CA LYS A 385 27.00 -16.67 -1.95
C LYS A 385 26.41 -17.97 -2.56
N GLY A 386 26.99 -18.43 -3.68
CA GLY A 386 26.57 -19.64 -4.39
C GLY A 386 25.38 -19.47 -5.36
N TYR A 387 24.81 -18.28 -5.49
CA TYR A 387 23.75 -17.96 -6.45
C TYR A 387 24.28 -17.10 -7.59
N SER A 388 23.75 -17.32 -8.79
CA SER A 388 23.95 -16.44 -9.94
C SER A 388 23.02 -15.23 -9.87
N TYR A 389 23.56 -14.05 -10.19
CA TYR A 389 22.88 -12.75 -10.22
C TYR A 389 23.08 -12.07 -11.57
N VAL A 390 22.10 -11.25 -11.96
CA VAL A 390 22.14 -10.35 -13.11
C VAL A 390 21.78 -8.94 -12.67
N CYS A 391 22.33 -7.95 -13.35
CA CYS A 391 21.98 -6.55 -13.20
C CYS A 391 20.99 -6.17 -14.32
N ILE A 392 19.75 -5.82 -13.98
CA ILE A 392 18.75 -5.33 -14.96
C ILE A 392 18.03 -4.14 -14.34
N ASP A 393 17.86 -3.07 -15.14
CA ASP A 393 17.14 -1.85 -14.74
C ASP A 393 17.60 -1.25 -13.41
N SER A 394 18.93 -1.27 -13.23
CA SER A 394 19.66 -0.81 -12.05
C SER A 394 19.32 -1.53 -10.74
N VAL A 395 18.71 -2.72 -10.84
CA VAL A 395 18.48 -3.64 -9.71
C VAL A 395 19.25 -4.95 -9.91
N TRP A 396 19.97 -5.36 -8.86
CA TRP A 396 20.54 -6.70 -8.78
C TRP A 396 19.47 -7.74 -8.44
N ARG A 397 19.27 -8.74 -9.30
CA ARG A 397 18.36 -9.88 -9.02
C ARG A 397 19.03 -11.23 -9.29
N LYS A 398 18.49 -12.30 -8.72
CA LYS A 398 18.94 -13.67 -9.06
C LYS A 398 18.65 -13.97 -10.54
N ALA A 399 19.57 -14.68 -11.18
CA ALA A 399 19.44 -15.12 -12.57
C ALA A 399 18.46 -16.30 -12.66
N THR A 400 17.52 -16.23 -13.61
CA THR A 400 16.58 -17.33 -13.91
C THR A 400 17.31 -18.53 -14.53
N GLN A 401 16.66 -19.70 -14.57
CA GLN A 401 17.23 -20.89 -15.24
C GLN A 401 17.51 -20.65 -16.73
N ASN A 402 16.65 -19.89 -17.41
CA ASN A 402 16.86 -19.51 -18.81
C ASN A 402 18.10 -18.62 -18.96
N GLU A 403 18.31 -17.66 -18.06
CA GLU A 403 19.51 -16.81 -18.08
C GLU A 403 20.78 -17.59 -17.73
N GLN A 404 20.71 -18.59 -16.85
CA GLN A 404 21.85 -19.47 -16.56
C GLN A 404 22.18 -20.41 -17.72
N LYS A 405 21.19 -20.84 -18.53
CA LYS A 405 21.40 -21.74 -19.70
C LYS A 405 21.74 -20.99 -21.00
N TYR A 406 21.20 -19.80 -21.23
CA TYR A 406 21.30 -19.03 -22.48
C TYR A 406 21.98 -17.65 -22.32
N GLY A 407 22.43 -17.32 -21.10
CA GLY A 407 22.88 -15.98 -20.71
C GLY A 407 21.74 -14.97 -20.57
N VAL A 408 22.05 -13.76 -20.10
CA VAL A 408 21.08 -12.66 -19.94
C VAL A 408 20.35 -12.36 -21.26
N CYS A 409 19.06 -12.02 -21.20
CA CYS A 409 18.30 -11.54 -22.36
C CYS A 409 18.53 -10.04 -22.54
N THR A 410 19.12 -9.66 -23.68
CA THR A 410 19.56 -8.30 -23.99
C THR A 410 19.22 -7.96 -25.45
N GLU A 411 19.22 -6.69 -25.84
CA GLU A 411 18.88 -6.28 -27.23
C GLU A 411 19.75 -6.96 -28.30
N ALA A 412 20.97 -7.38 -27.96
CA ALA A 412 21.86 -8.11 -28.85
C ALA A 412 21.42 -9.57 -29.10
N LYS A 413 20.58 -10.17 -28.24
CA LYS A 413 20.09 -11.55 -28.38
C LYS A 413 18.72 -11.64 -29.04
N THR A 414 18.59 -11.06 -30.23
CA THR A 414 17.41 -11.26 -31.06
C THR A 414 17.35 -12.67 -31.63
N GLY A 415 16.20 -13.34 -31.54
CA GLY A 415 15.93 -14.59 -32.25
C GLY A 415 15.15 -15.61 -31.43
N THR A 416 14.77 -16.70 -32.10
CA THR A 416 14.13 -17.86 -31.47
C THR A 416 15.18 -18.92 -31.14
N PHE A 417 15.19 -19.38 -29.89
CA PHE A 417 16.12 -20.35 -29.35
C PHE A 417 15.34 -21.64 -29.02
N SER A 418 15.48 -22.65 -29.87
CA SER A 418 14.78 -23.93 -29.72
C SER A 418 15.47 -24.82 -28.68
N ASP A 419 14.71 -25.29 -27.70
CA ASP A 419 15.08 -26.34 -26.73
C ASP A 419 14.14 -27.54 -26.96
N GLU A 420 14.50 -28.75 -26.54
CA GLU A 420 13.88 -30.02 -26.98
C GLU A 420 12.37 -30.20 -26.69
N SER A 421 11.73 -29.23 -26.03
CA SER A 421 10.29 -29.20 -25.75
C SER A 421 9.59 -27.86 -26.08
N LYS A 422 10.32 -26.80 -26.45
CA LYS A 422 9.77 -25.45 -26.65
C LYS A 422 10.73 -24.51 -27.37
N ASP A 423 10.17 -23.66 -28.23
CA ASP A 423 10.83 -22.46 -28.73
C ASP A 423 10.79 -21.36 -27.66
N LEU A 424 11.93 -20.73 -27.37
CA LEU A 424 12.06 -19.56 -26.49
C LEU A 424 12.43 -18.32 -27.30
N ILE A 425 12.07 -17.13 -26.80
CA ILE A 425 12.47 -15.85 -27.39
C ILE A 425 12.85 -14.85 -26.30
N CYS A 426 13.83 -13.99 -26.60
CA CYS A 426 14.20 -12.85 -25.77
C CYS A 426 13.41 -11.61 -26.22
N LYS A 427 12.63 -11.02 -25.31
CA LYS A 427 11.85 -9.78 -25.51
C LYS A 427 11.87 -8.96 -24.23
N ASN A 428 12.00 -7.64 -24.33
CA ASN A 428 11.91 -6.71 -23.17
C ASN A 428 12.79 -7.14 -21.97
N HIS A 429 14.03 -7.56 -22.24
CA HIS A 429 14.98 -8.11 -21.24
C HIS A 429 14.50 -9.38 -20.48
N GLN A 430 13.50 -10.10 -21.00
CA GLN A 430 12.98 -11.34 -20.44
C GLN A 430 12.91 -12.48 -21.46
N TRP A 431 13.09 -13.71 -20.99
CA TRP A 431 12.95 -14.94 -21.78
C TRP A 431 11.51 -15.47 -21.69
N SER A 432 10.75 -15.40 -22.79
CA SER A 432 9.40 -16.00 -22.88
C SER A 432 9.40 -17.24 -23.77
N ILE A 433 8.32 -18.02 -23.71
CA ILE A 433 8.00 -18.99 -24.78
C ILE A 433 7.67 -18.19 -26.05
N ALA A 434 8.13 -18.65 -27.21
CA ALA A 434 7.88 -17.98 -28.48
C ALA A 434 6.43 -18.18 -28.94
N SER A 435 5.77 -17.10 -29.34
CA SER A 435 4.42 -17.14 -29.90
C SER A 435 4.44 -17.60 -31.37
N ARG A 436 3.31 -18.09 -31.87
CA ARG A 436 3.14 -18.38 -33.32
C ARG A 436 3.46 -17.18 -34.22
N TYR A 437 3.24 -15.96 -33.73
CA TYR A 437 3.48 -14.71 -34.46
C TYR A 437 4.95 -14.30 -34.46
N ASP A 438 5.78 -14.86 -33.58
CA ASP A 438 7.19 -14.46 -33.47
C ASP A 438 8.00 -14.91 -34.70
N LYS A 439 7.46 -15.86 -35.46
CA LYS A 439 7.93 -16.27 -36.80
C LYS A 439 7.81 -15.15 -37.85
N LEU A 440 6.99 -14.12 -37.62
CA LEU A 440 6.91 -12.93 -38.47
C LEU A 440 8.10 -11.96 -38.25
N GLY A 441 8.89 -12.14 -37.19
CA GLY A 441 9.96 -11.24 -36.77
C GLY A 441 9.49 -10.11 -35.86
N VAL A 442 10.38 -9.15 -35.57
CA VAL A 442 10.11 -8.06 -34.63
C VAL A 442 9.31 -6.95 -35.32
N CYS A 443 8.06 -6.72 -34.87
CA CYS A 443 7.36 -5.47 -35.15
C CYS A 443 7.83 -4.37 -34.18
N ASN A 444 8.28 -3.24 -34.71
CA ASN A 444 8.64 -2.03 -33.99
C ASN A 444 8.55 -0.81 -34.93
N ALA A 445 8.89 0.38 -34.46
CA ALA A 445 8.81 1.61 -35.25
C ALA A 445 9.64 1.61 -36.55
N LYS A 446 10.70 0.79 -36.65
CA LYS A 446 11.53 0.63 -37.86
C LYS A 446 10.94 -0.35 -38.88
N THR A 447 10.02 -1.23 -38.45
CA THR A 447 9.37 -2.24 -39.29
C THR A 447 7.89 -1.96 -39.54
N LYS A 448 7.37 -0.81 -39.09
CA LYS A 448 6.00 -0.34 -39.36
C LYS A 448 5.68 -0.37 -40.86
N GLY A 449 4.52 -0.90 -41.22
CA GLY A 449 4.05 -1.01 -42.61
C GLY A 449 4.66 -2.16 -43.41
N ILE A 450 5.63 -2.91 -42.88
CA ILE A 450 6.10 -4.14 -43.54
C ILE A 450 4.97 -5.18 -43.52
N LEU A 451 4.68 -5.75 -44.69
CA LEU A 451 3.83 -6.93 -44.85
C LEU A 451 4.64 -8.21 -44.63
N SER A 452 4.03 -9.17 -43.94
CA SER A 452 4.58 -10.52 -43.74
C SER A 452 3.44 -11.56 -43.75
N THR A 453 3.77 -12.84 -43.88
CA THR A 453 2.78 -13.93 -44.08
C THR A 453 2.99 -15.06 -43.08
N LEU A 454 1.93 -15.46 -42.39
CA LEU A 454 1.89 -16.61 -41.48
C LEU A 454 0.64 -17.44 -41.78
N ASP A 455 0.81 -18.76 -41.96
CA ASP A 455 -0.29 -19.70 -42.24
C ASP A 455 -1.19 -19.30 -43.43
N SER A 456 -0.56 -18.71 -44.47
CA SER A 456 -1.22 -18.11 -45.65
C SER A 456 -2.20 -16.96 -45.35
N VAL A 457 -2.00 -16.28 -44.21
CA VAL A 457 -2.67 -15.03 -43.83
C VAL A 457 -1.64 -13.91 -43.82
N PHE A 458 -1.98 -12.78 -44.43
CA PHE A 458 -1.16 -11.58 -44.44
C PHE A 458 -1.33 -10.78 -43.15
N TYR A 459 -0.21 -10.31 -42.60
CA TYR A 459 -0.10 -9.43 -41.45
C TYR A 459 0.71 -8.18 -41.83
N VAL A 460 0.43 -7.07 -41.16
CA VAL A 460 1.18 -5.82 -41.26
C VAL A 460 1.64 -5.38 -39.87
N CYS A 461 2.84 -4.83 -39.76
CA CYS A 461 3.33 -4.28 -38.50
C CYS A 461 2.76 -2.88 -38.26
N ASP A 462 2.03 -2.68 -37.16
CA ASP A 462 1.40 -1.39 -36.80
C ASP A 462 2.38 -0.37 -36.15
N SER A 463 3.59 -0.83 -35.77
CA SER A 463 4.70 -0.23 -35.00
C SER A 463 4.96 -0.79 -33.60
N THR A 464 4.07 -1.64 -33.05
CA THR A 464 4.28 -2.42 -31.82
C THR A 464 3.81 -3.88 -31.95
N SER A 465 2.83 -4.18 -32.81
CA SER A 465 2.21 -5.49 -32.99
C SER A 465 2.00 -5.89 -34.47
N TRP A 466 1.85 -7.19 -34.70
CA TRP A 466 1.48 -7.74 -36.01
C TRP A 466 -0.04 -7.89 -36.10
N VAL A 467 -0.71 -6.94 -36.75
CA VAL A 467 -2.15 -7.00 -37.02
C VAL A 467 -2.44 -7.68 -38.35
N LYS A 468 -3.63 -8.27 -38.52
CA LYS A 468 -4.05 -8.85 -39.80
C LYS A 468 -4.15 -7.75 -40.85
N ALA A 469 -3.52 -7.95 -42.01
CA ALA A 469 -3.57 -6.97 -43.09
C ALA A 469 -4.99 -6.86 -43.66
N GLU A 470 -5.41 -5.63 -43.92
CA GLU A 470 -6.65 -5.32 -44.63
C GLU A 470 -6.41 -5.14 -46.13
N VAL A 471 -7.49 -5.10 -46.92
CA VAL A 471 -7.44 -5.00 -48.39
C VAL A 471 -6.59 -3.82 -48.89
N GLN A 472 -6.73 -2.65 -48.25
CA GLN A 472 -5.96 -1.44 -48.53
C GLN A 472 -4.45 -1.58 -48.29
N HIS A 473 -4.04 -2.41 -47.32
CA HIS A 473 -2.63 -2.64 -47.02
C HIS A 473 -1.92 -3.50 -48.08
N VAL A 474 -2.66 -4.34 -48.81
CA VAL A 474 -2.10 -5.32 -49.76
C VAL A 474 -2.29 -4.89 -51.22
N TYR A 475 -3.40 -4.23 -51.55
CA TYR A 475 -3.73 -3.79 -52.91
C TYR A 475 -3.75 -2.27 -53.09
N GLY A 476 -3.61 -1.49 -52.02
CA GLY A 476 -3.76 -0.03 -52.06
C GLY A 476 -5.21 0.42 -52.08
N GLU A 477 -5.43 1.69 -52.40
CA GLU A 477 -6.77 2.27 -52.58
C GLU A 477 -7.50 1.66 -53.79
N CYS A 478 -8.83 1.63 -53.76
CA CYS A 478 -9.65 1.19 -54.90
C CYS A 478 -9.64 2.26 -56.00
N LEU A 479 -8.73 2.11 -56.98
CA LEU A 479 -8.53 3.08 -58.06
C LEU A 479 -9.53 2.90 -59.21
N GLU A 480 -9.77 3.95 -60.00
CA GLU A 480 -10.82 3.94 -61.04
C GLU A 480 -10.60 2.87 -62.12
N TYR A 481 -9.35 2.53 -62.46
CA TYR A 481 -9.07 1.44 -63.41
C TYR A 481 -9.33 0.03 -62.85
N GLU A 482 -9.54 -0.09 -61.53
CA GLU A 482 -9.88 -1.34 -60.84
C GLU A 482 -11.38 -1.46 -60.50
N ARG A 483 -12.19 -0.46 -60.89
CA ARG A 483 -13.65 -0.50 -60.73
C ARG A 483 -14.21 -1.79 -61.33
N ASP A 484 -15.15 -2.41 -60.62
CA ASP A 484 -15.78 -3.68 -60.96
C ASP A 484 -14.85 -4.92 -60.92
N SER A 485 -13.61 -4.78 -60.43
CA SER A 485 -12.71 -5.92 -60.14
C SER A 485 -13.03 -6.60 -58.80
N ILE A 486 -12.62 -7.88 -58.66
CA ILE A 486 -12.77 -8.64 -57.42
C ILE A 486 -11.42 -9.29 -57.04
N TYR A 487 -10.82 -8.80 -55.95
CA TYR A 487 -9.59 -9.31 -55.35
C TYR A 487 -9.88 -10.27 -54.19
N THR A 488 -8.87 -11.01 -53.72
CA THR A 488 -9.02 -11.98 -52.61
C THR A 488 -7.91 -11.80 -51.58
N LEU A 489 -8.26 -11.43 -50.35
CA LEU A 489 -7.33 -11.31 -49.22
C LEU A 489 -7.79 -12.19 -48.06
N ASN A 490 -6.89 -12.97 -47.47
CA ASN A 490 -7.15 -13.78 -46.28
C ASN A 490 -8.42 -14.67 -46.42
N LYS A 491 -8.62 -15.23 -47.62
CA LYS A 491 -9.78 -16.02 -48.08
C LYS A 491 -11.12 -15.26 -48.22
N VAL A 492 -11.15 -13.95 -47.96
CA VAL A 492 -12.31 -13.07 -48.20
C VAL A 492 -12.17 -12.40 -49.58
N ARG A 493 -13.25 -12.36 -50.36
CA ARG A 493 -13.30 -11.65 -51.65
C ARG A 493 -13.79 -10.21 -51.43
N TYR A 494 -13.10 -9.26 -52.05
CA TYR A 494 -13.40 -7.82 -51.99
C TYR A 494 -13.62 -7.28 -53.40
N VAL A 495 -14.61 -6.41 -53.55
CA VAL A 495 -14.95 -5.72 -54.81
C VAL A 495 -14.58 -4.24 -54.71
N CYS A 496 -14.04 -3.66 -55.79
CA CYS A 496 -13.75 -2.24 -55.88
C CYS A 496 -14.94 -1.50 -56.51
N LEU A 497 -15.67 -0.71 -55.71
CA LEU A 497 -16.88 0.02 -56.09
C LEU A 497 -16.88 1.43 -55.49
N ASP A 498 -17.22 2.44 -56.28
CA ASP A 498 -17.30 3.85 -55.85
C ASP A 498 -15.98 4.39 -55.25
N SER A 499 -14.84 3.89 -55.73
CA SER A 499 -13.50 4.16 -55.18
C SER A 499 -13.26 3.64 -53.75
N ALA A 500 -14.04 2.67 -53.29
CA ALA A 500 -13.85 2.00 -52.00
C ALA A 500 -13.89 0.46 -52.14
N TRP A 501 -13.06 -0.23 -51.35
CA TRP A 501 -13.12 -1.68 -51.22
C TRP A 501 -14.30 -2.10 -50.33
N LYS A 502 -15.16 -2.98 -50.85
CA LYS A 502 -16.30 -3.56 -50.12
C LYS A 502 -16.17 -5.08 -50.11
N LYS A 503 -16.67 -5.76 -49.08
CA LYS A 503 -16.74 -7.24 -49.08
C LYS A 503 -17.72 -7.66 -50.19
N ALA A 504 -17.29 -8.53 -51.10
CA ALA A 504 -18.13 -8.95 -52.22
C ALA A 504 -19.33 -9.77 -51.72
N SER A 505 -20.52 -9.45 -52.23
CA SER A 505 -21.75 -10.21 -51.96
C SER A 505 -21.70 -11.61 -52.59
N THR A 506 -22.58 -12.50 -52.17
CA THR A 506 -22.69 -13.86 -52.76
C THR A 506 -23.00 -13.80 -54.26
N SER A 507 -23.83 -12.85 -54.70
CA SER A 507 -24.15 -12.57 -56.10
C SER A 507 -22.92 -12.13 -56.90
N GLU A 508 -22.08 -11.25 -56.35
CA GLU A 508 -20.82 -10.82 -56.99
C GLU A 508 -19.76 -11.92 -57.00
N ILE A 509 -19.76 -12.78 -55.99
CA ILE A 509 -18.85 -13.93 -55.91
C ILE A 509 -19.21 -14.99 -56.96
N ALA A 510 -20.50 -15.26 -57.17
CA ALA A 510 -21.00 -16.26 -58.12
C ALA A 510 -21.10 -15.75 -59.57
N TYR A 511 -21.74 -14.59 -59.77
CA TYR A 511 -22.05 -14.05 -61.09
C TYR A 511 -21.14 -12.87 -61.50
N GLY A 512 -20.31 -12.33 -60.61
CA GLY A 512 -19.52 -11.13 -60.86
C GLY A 512 -20.28 -9.82 -60.61
N VAL A 513 -19.59 -8.69 -60.80
CA VAL A 513 -20.15 -7.36 -60.50
C VAL A 513 -21.30 -7.02 -61.45
N CYS A 514 -22.37 -6.42 -60.89
CA CYS A 514 -23.52 -5.97 -61.66
C CYS A 514 -23.21 -4.65 -62.38
N THR A 515 -22.70 -4.74 -63.59
CA THR A 515 -22.41 -3.57 -64.45
C THR A 515 -23.47 -3.39 -65.53
N LYS A 516 -23.47 -2.25 -66.23
CA LYS A 516 -24.35 -2.04 -67.41
C LYS A 516 -24.15 -3.09 -68.51
N ALA A 517 -22.96 -3.69 -68.60
CA ALA A 517 -22.68 -4.77 -69.55
C ALA A 517 -23.19 -6.15 -69.07
N LYS A 518 -23.62 -6.25 -67.80
CA LYS A 518 -24.06 -7.50 -67.15
C LYS A 518 -25.52 -7.47 -66.68
N SER A 519 -26.30 -6.47 -67.10
CA SER A 519 -27.72 -6.37 -66.77
C SER A 519 -28.53 -7.54 -67.31
N GLY A 520 -29.36 -8.17 -66.47
CA GLY A 520 -30.17 -9.32 -66.84
C GLY A 520 -30.66 -10.13 -65.64
N THR A 521 -31.40 -11.20 -65.93
CA THR A 521 -31.91 -12.16 -64.93
C THR A 521 -31.01 -13.39 -64.88
N PHE A 522 -30.60 -13.77 -63.67
CA PHE A 522 -29.70 -14.89 -63.38
C PHE A 522 -30.41 -15.83 -62.40
N SER A 523 -30.52 -17.11 -62.75
CA SER A 523 -31.18 -18.12 -61.92
C SER A 523 -30.23 -19.29 -61.64
N ASP A 524 -30.26 -19.73 -60.40
CA ASP A 524 -29.73 -21.00 -59.90
C ASP A 524 -30.89 -21.81 -59.29
N GLU A 525 -30.68 -23.08 -58.92
CA GLU A 525 -31.76 -24.06 -58.68
C GLU A 525 -32.86 -23.58 -57.70
N ASP A 526 -32.49 -22.88 -56.63
CA ASP A 526 -33.42 -22.32 -55.62
C ASP A 526 -33.70 -20.81 -55.75
N LYS A 527 -32.96 -20.07 -56.61
CA LYS A 527 -32.84 -18.61 -56.48
C LYS A 527 -32.70 -17.86 -57.80
N THR A 528 -33.57 -16.86 -58.02
CA THR A 528 -33.49 -15.90 -59.13
C THR A 528 -33.11 -14.51 -58.64
N GLU A 529 -32.06 -13.95 -59.23
CA GLU A 529 -31.62 -12.56 -59.04
C GLU A 529 -31.64 -11.79 -60.36
N ILE A 530 -31.72 -10.47 -60.24
CA ILE A 530 -31.72 -9.53 -61.34
C ILE A 530 -30.59 -8.54 -61.07
N CYS A 531 -29.74 -8.36 -62.08
CA CYS A 531 -28.82 -7.24 -62.17
C CYS A 531 -29.52 -6.11 -62.94
N ASP A 532 -29.99 -5.08 -62.23
CA ASP A 532 -30.47 -3.84 -62.81
C ASP A 532 -29.98 -2.63 -62.00
N GLN A 533 -29.96 -1.44 -62.62
CA GLN A 533 -29.49 -0.19 -62.01
C GLN A 533 -28.06 -0.23 -61.39
N HIS A 534 -27.20 -1.15 -61.85
CA HIS A 534 -25.88 -1.47 -61.30
C HIS A 534 -25.90 -2.11 -59.89
N LYS A 535 -26.99 -2.80 -59.53
CA LYS A 535 -27.13 -3.53 -58.26
C LYS A 535 -27.75 -4.91 -58.47
N TRP A 536 -27.32 -5.86 -57.64
CA TRP A 536 -27.99 -7.15 -57.51
C TRP A 536 -29.23 -7.01 -56.61
N ARG A 537 -30.36 -7.56 -57.07
CA ARG A 537 -31.59 -7.71 -56.28
C ARG A 537 -32.22 -9.07 -56.52
N TYR A 538 -33.04 -9.54 -55.58
CA TYR A 538 -33.89 -10.71 -55.82
C TYR A 538 -35.02 -10.37 -56.82
N SER A 539 -35.45 -11.35 -57.61
CA SER A 539 -36.67 -11.20 -58.41
C SER A 539 -37.90 -11.08 -57.50
N THR A 540 -38.74 -10.08 -57.74
CA THR A 540 -40.06 -9.97 -57.12
C THR A 540 -41.05 -10.96 -57.75
N LEU A 541 -42.26 -11.05 -57.20
CA LEU A 541 -43.35 -11.77 -57.85
C LEU A 541 -43.74 -11.12 -59.20
N GLU A 542 -43.71 -9.79 -59.30
CA GLU A 542 -44.08 -9.07 -60.53
C GLU A 542 -43.04 -9.24 -61.65
N ASP A 543 -41.76 -9.40 -61.31
CA ASP A 543 -40.73 -9.80 -62.29
C ASP A 543 -40.99 -11.19 -62.90
N LYS A 544 -41.75 -12.06 -62.20
CA LYS A 544 -42.06 -13.43 -62.64
C LYS A 544 -43.39 -13.55 -63.39
N ILE A 545 -44.47 -12.95 -62.87
CA ILE A 545 -45.83 -13.09 -63.45
C ILE A 545 -46.38 -11.81 -64.11
N GLY A 546 -45.55 -10.77 -64.20
CA GLY A 546 -45.92 -9.44 -64.67
C GLY A 546 -46.67 -8.62 -63.62
N PRO A 547 -46.88 -7.32 -63.84
CA PRO A 547 -47.58 -6.46 -62.88
C PRO A 547 -49.08 -6.77 -62.78
N CYS A 548 -49.66 -6.57 -61.60
CA CYS A 548 -51.11 -6.56 -61.44
C CYS A 548 -51.66 -5.14 -61.68
N THR A 549 -52.61 -4.99 -62.60
CA THR A 549 -53.19 -3.70 -62.99
C THR A 549 -54.71 -3.79 -63.07
N THR A 550 -55.40 -2.65 -63.18
CA THR A 550 -56.84 -2.60 -63.43
C THR A 550 -57.29 -3.32 -64.71
N LYS A 551 -56.39 -3.51 -65.70
CA LYS A 551 -56.69 -4.22 -66.95
C LYS A 551 -56.77 -5.74 -66.79
N ASN A 552 -56.12 -6.30 -65.78
CA ASN A 552 -56.08 -7.73 -65.49
C ASN A 552 -56.58 -8.07 -64.07
N SER A 553 -57.39 -7.19 -63.47
CA SER A 553 -58.10 -7.48 -62.22
C SER A 553 -58.99 -8.72 -62.38
N GLY A 554 -58.82 -9.70 -61.49
CA GLY A 554 -59.44 -11.02 -61.57
C GLY A 554 -58.67 -12.08 -62.38
N GLU A 555 -57.57 -11.72 -63.05
CA GLU A 555 -56.65 -12.69 -63.66
C GLU A 555 -56.01 -13.55 -62.56
N ILE A 556 -55.86 -14.86 -62.81
CA ILE A 556 -55.15 -15.80 -61.92
C ILE A 556 -53.90 -16.30 -62.64
N LYS A 557 -52.74 -16.23 -61.98
CA LYS A 557 -51.44 -16.73 -62.46
C LYS A 557 -50.75 -17.59 -61.41
N GLU A 558 -49.79 -18.38 -61.84
CA GLU A 558 -49.08 -19.35 -61.01
C GLU A 558 -47.57 -19.08 -61.01
N SER A 559 -46.95 -19.17 -59.83
CA SER A 559 -45.50 -19.04 -59.63
C SER A 559 -45.07 -19.84 -58.41
N ASN A 560 -44.01 -20.65 -58.52
CA ASN A 560 -43.50 -21.49 -57.42
C ASN A 560 -44.64 -22.30 -56.75
N ASP A 561 -45.42 -23.03 -57.56
CA ASP A 561 -46.56 -23.88 -57.17
C ASP A 561 -47.64 -23.18 -56.32
N ARG A 562 -47.76 -21.86 -56.46
CA ARG A 562 -48.78 -21.03 -55.81
C ARG A 562 -49.52 -20.19 -56.83
N LYS A 563 -50.85 -20.22 -56.74
CA LYS A 563 -51.75 -19.40 -57.56
C LYS A 563 -52.04 -18.06 -56.86
N TYR A 564 -51.98 -17.00 -57.65
CA TYR A 564 -52.18 -15.61 -57.24
C TYR A 564 -53.28 -15.00 -58.10
N VAL A 565 -54.16 -14.21 -57.49
CA VAL A 565 -55.21 -13.44 -58.17
C VAL A 565 -54.87 -11.95 -58.12
N CYS A 566 -55.01 -11.26 -59.25
CA CYS A 566 -54.79 -9.82 -59.33
C CYS A 566 -56.01 -9.08 -58.75
N LYS A 567 -55.83 -8.36 -57.63
CA LYS A 567 -56.87 -7.61 -56.91
C LYS A 567 -56.32 -6.28 -56.42
N ASP A 568 -57.09 -5.21 -56.59
CA ASP A 568 -56.77 -3.86 -56.10
C ASP A 568 -55.40 -3.34 -56.61
N SER A 569 -55.01 -3.72 -57.84
CA SER A 569 -53.67 -3.50 -58.42
C SER A 569 -52.52 -4.11 -57.61
N SER A 570 -52.75 -5.27 -56.99
CA SER A 570 -51.73 -6.10 -56.33
C SER A 570 -52.00 -7.60 -56.54
N TRP A 571 -50.95 -8.41 -56.67
CA TRP A 571 -51.09 -9.87 -56.66
C TRP A 571 -51.30 -10.38 -55.22
N LYS A 572 -52.45 -11.00 -54.97
CA LYS A 572 -52.79 -11.62 -53.68
C LYS A 572 -52.86 -13.14 -53.87
N THR A 573 -52.48 -13.93 -52.87
CA THR A 573 -52.64 -15.40 -52.94
C THR A 573 -54.11 -15.74 -53.21
N ALA A 574 -54.38 -16.57 -54.22
CA ALA A 574 -55.75 -16.92 -54.60
C ALA A 574 -56.42 -17.72 -53.47
N SER A 575 -57.58 -17.26 -53.01
CA SER A 575 -58.37 -18.00 -52.01
C SER A 575 -59.07 -19.20 -52.65
N THR A 576 -59.56 -20.15 -51.84
CA THR A 576 -60.41 -21.25 -52.33
C THR A 576 -61.64 -20.73 -53.07
N THR A 577 -62.22 -19.62 -52.63
CA THR A 577 -63.34 -18.94 -53.30
C THR A 577 -62.96 -18.32 -54.65
N ASP A 578 -61.71 -17.86 -54.81
CA ASP A 578 -61.22 -17.31 -56.09
C ASP A 578 -60.97 -18.41 -57.12
N LEU A 579 -60.55 -19.60 -56.68
CA LEU A 579 -60.30 -20.75 -57.54
C LEU A 579 -61.57 -21.56 -57.85
N LEU A 580 -62.48 -21.70 -56.88
CA LEU A 580 -63.68 -22.54 -56.99
C LEU A 580 -64.98 -21.75 -57.25
N GLY A 581 -64.92 -20.42 -57.24
CA GLY A 581 -66.10 -19.55 -57.23
C GLY A 581 -66.79 -19.50 -55.86
N PRO A 582 -67.93 -18.78 -55.74
CA PRO A 582 -68.66 -18.67 -54.48
C PRO A 582 -69.10 -20.04 -53.94
N CYS A 583 -69.06 -20.19 -52.62
CA CYS A 583 -69.82 -21.20 -51.89
C CYS A 583 -71.04 -20.49 -51.29
N ASN A 584 -72.22 -20.89 -51.76
CA ASN A 584 -73.52 -20.28 -51.47
C ASN A 584 -74.60 -21.39 -51.46
N ASP A 585 -75.89 -21.02 -51.37
CA ASP A 585 -76.95 -22.02 -51.33
C ASP A 585 -77.07 -22.86 -52.61
N ASP A 586 -76.86 -22.27 -53.79
CA ASP A 586 -76.88 -22.98 -55.09
C ASP A 586 -75.77 -24.04 -55.21
N THR A 587 -74.68 -23.87 -54.45
CA THR A 587 -73.50 -24.75 -54.46
C THR A 587 -73.36 -25.59 -53.19
N ARG A 588 -74.28 -25.46 -52.22
CA ARG A 588 -74.20 -26.12 -50.91
C ARG A 588 -74.18 -27.65 -51.06
N TYR A 589 -73.25 -28.30 -50.36
CA TYR A 589 -72.92 -29.73 -50.45
C TYR A 589 -72.39 -30.21 -51.82
N THR A 590 -72.28 -29.36 -52.84
CA THR A 590 -71.60 -29.73 -54.09
C THR A 590 -70.10 -29.89 -53.87
N THR A 591 -69.47 -30.76 -54.66
CA THR A 591 -68.03 -31.00 -54.65
C THR A 591 -67.34 -30.37 -55.86
N LYS A 592 -66.10 -29.92 -55.68
CA LYS A 592 -65.21 -29.41 -56.74
C LYS A 592 -63.77 -29.82 -56.47
N THR A 593 -62.97 -29.98 -57.52
CA THR A 593 -61.57 -30.40 -57.42
C THR A 593 -60.66 -29.31 -57.98
N GLU A 594 -59.64 -28.93 -57.22
CA GLU A 594 -58.63 -27.94 -57.61
C GLU A 594 -57.24 -28.38 -57.12
N SER A 595 -56.24 -28.30 -58.00
CA SER A 595 -54.86 -28.74 -57.73
C SER A 595 -54.75 -30.07 -56.96
N SER A 596 -55.44 -31.10 -57.49
CA SER A 596 -55.53 -32.46 -56.94
C SER A 596 -56.13 -32.58 -55.52
N ARG A 597 -56.78 -31.52 -55.00
CA ARG A 597 -57.53 -31.54 -53.74
C ARG A 597 -59.02 -31.40 -54.02
N GLU A 598 -59.81 -32.23 -53.36
CA GLU A 598 -61.26 -32.21 -53.46
C GLU A 598 -61.85 -31.39 -52.31
N TYR A 599 -62.78 -30.51 -52.64
CA TYR A 599 -63.46 -29.59 -51.74
C TYR A 599 -64.97 -29.81 -51.82
N VAL A 600 -65.67 -29.52 -50.73
CA VAL A 600 -67.13 -29.47 -50.61
C VAL A 600 -67.55 -28.16 -49.99
N CYS A 601 -68.60 -27.54 -50.54
CA CYS A 601 -69.16 -26.30 -50.03
C CYS A 601 -70.07 -26.59 -48.82
N LYS A 602 -69.75 -26.01 -47.65
CA LYS A 602 -70.50 -26.15 -46.40
C LYS A 602 -70.98 -24.77 -45.90
N SER A 603 -71.69 -24.73 -44.75
CA SER A 603 -72.13 -23.47 -44.12
C SER A 603 -71.00 -22.47 -43.84
N THR A 604 -69.76 -22.95 -43.78
CA THR A 604 -68.53 -22.22 -43.48
C THR A 604 -67.68 -21.87 -44.72
N GLY A 605 -68.14 -22.23 -45.94
CA GLY A 605 -67.40 -22.03 -47.20
C GLY A 605 -66.90 -23.33 -47.83
N TRP A 606 -65.97 -23.22 -48.79
CA TRP A 606 -65.29 -24.38 -49.38
C TRP A 606 -64.32 -25.02 -48.38
N THR A 607 -64.57 -26.27 -48.03
CA THR A 607 -63.77 -27.06 -47.08
C THR A 607 -63.25 -28.33 -47.78
N THR A 608 -62.06 -28.81 -47.44
CA THR A 608 -61.52 -30.05 -48.02
C THR A 608 -62.36 -31.26 -47.60
N ILE A 609 -62.70 -32.16 -48.53
CA ILE A 609 -63.45 -33.39 -48.23
C ILE A 609 -62.62 -34.28 -47.30
N SER A 610 -63.15 -34.57 -46.11
CA SER A 610 -62.48 -35.43 -45.14
C SER A 610 -62.50 -36.91 -45.57
N SER A 611 -61.58 -37.74 -45.07
CA SER A 611 -61.50 -39.16 -45.46
C SER A 611 -62.84 -39.89 -45.25
N ARG A 612 -63.53 -39.64 -44.13
CA ARG A 612 -64.87 -40.20 -43.83
C ARG A 612 -65.94 -39.74 -44.82
N GLU A 613 -65.82 -38.54 -45.37
CA GLU A 613 -66.76 -38.02 -46.39
C GLU A 613 -66.47 -38.56 -47.80
N LYS A 614 -65.24 -39.04 -48.06
CA LYS A 614 -64.93 -39.82 -49.27
C LYS A 614 -65.44 -41.27 -49.15
N GLU A 615 -65.36 -41.83 -47.95
CA GLU A 615 -65.69 -43.23 -47.66
C GLU A 615 -67.21 -43.46 -47.49
N PHE A 616 -67.89 -42.57 -46.77
CA PHE A 616 -69.33 -42.70 -46.47
C PHE A 616 -70.23 -41.78 -47.30
N GLY A 617 -69.64 -40.93 -48.15
CA GLY A 617 -70.32 -39.83 -48.84
C GLY A 617 -70.38 -38.54 -48.01
N ILE A 618 -70.70 -37.42 -48.66
CA ILE A 618 -70.90 -36.13 -47.98
C ILE A 618 -72.07 -36.26 -47.00
N CYS A 619 -71.86 -35.94 -45.73
CA CYS A 619 -72.95 -35.88 -44.75
C CYS A 619 -73.83 -34.65 -45.07
N THR A 620 -75.03 -34.90 -45.61
CA THR A 620 -76.05 -33.89 -45.95
C THR A 620 -77.20 -33.94 -44.91
N PRO A 621 -78.15 -32.99 -44.91
CA PRO A 621 -79.32 -33.04 -44.02
C PRO A 621 -80.18 -34.31 -44.22
N GLU A 622 -80.19 -34.87 -45.43
CA GLU A 622 -80.91 -36.10 -45.77
C GLU A 622 -80.26 -37.36 -45.17
N MET A 623 -79.00 -37.26 -44.75
CA MET A 623 -78.26 -38.33 -44.09
C MET A 623 -78.17 -38.16 -42.57
N GLU A 624 -78.80 -37.12 -41.99
CA GLU A 624 -78.77 -36.90 -40.54
C GLU A 624 -79.40 -38.08 -39.78
N GLY A 625 -78.68 -38.60 -38.80
CA GLY A 625 -79.03 -39.82 -38.05
C GLY A 625 -78.53 -41.13 -38.65
N VAL A 626 -78.02 -41.13 -39.90
CA VAL A 626 -77.45 -42.35 -40.51
C VAL A 626 -76.16 -42.75 -39.79
N ILE A 627 -76.03 -44.04 -39.45
CA ILE A 627 -74.83 -44.64 -38.85
C ILE A 627 -74.04 -45.42 -39.91
N LYS A 628 -72.72 -45.33 -39.85
CA LYS A 628 -71.73 -46.06 -40.66
C LYS A 628 -70.67 -46.69 -39.76
N ASP A 629 -70.17 -47.85 -40.19
CA ASP A 629 -69.18 -48.70 -39.50
C ASP A 629 -69.45 -48.93 -38.00
N ASN A 630 -70.74 -48.95 -37.64
CA ASN A 630 -71.25 -49.07 -36.26
C ASN A 630 -70.74 -48.02 -35.25
N TYR A 631 -70.02 -46.98 -35.71
CA TYR A 631 -69.28 -46.06 -34.84
C TYR A 631 -69.35 -44.60 -35.28
N TYR A 632 -69.71 -44.30 -36.53
CA TYR A 632 -69.84 -42.93 -37.04
C TYR A 632 -71.29 -42.58 -37.35
N ILE A 633 -71.76 -41.45 -36.84
CA ILE A 633 -73.09 -40.91 -37.15
C ILE A 633 -72.95 -39.59 -37.91
N CYS A 634 -73.76 -39.42 -38.96
CA CYS A 634 -73.92 -38.13 -39.65
C CYS A 634 -74.87 -37.27 -38.81
N LYS A 635 -74.40 -36.12 -38.33
CA LYS A 635 -75.18 -35.19 -37.49
C LYS A 635 -74.82 -33.73 -37.78
N LYS A 636 -75.74 -32.82 -37.47
CA LYS A 636 -75.55 -31.38 -37.47
C LYS A 636 -74.86 -30.93 -36.18
N GLU A 637 -73.67 -30.37 -36.30
CA GLU A 637 -72.98 -29.73 -35.17
C GLU A 637 -73.25 -28.22 -35.08
N ALA A 638 -72.82 -27.59 -33.98
CA ALA A 638 -73.24 -26.24 -33.58
C ALA A 638 -73.07 -25.15 -34.66
N LEU A 639 -72.05 -25.27 -35.52
CA LEU A 639 -71.82 -24.38 -36.68
C LEU A 639 -72.77 -24.65 -37.88
N HIS A 640 -73.91 -25.28 -37.61
CA HIS A 640 -74.95 -25.65 -38.59
C HIS A 640 -74.42 -26.54 -39.72
N GLN A 641 -73.33 -27.27 -39.45
CA GLN A 641 -72.62 -28.09 -40.41
C GLN A 641 -72.92 -29.56 -40.16
N HIS A 642 -73.36 -30.27 -41.20
CA HIS A 642 -73.52 -31.72 -41.18
C HIS A 642 -72.14 -32.38 -41.34
N VAL A 643 -71.79 -33.29 -40.42
CA VAL A 643 -70.49 -33.99 -40.38
C VAL A 643 -70.63 -35.41 -39.85
N TRP A 644 -69.74 -36.32 -40.32
CA TRP A 644 -69.55 -37.65 -39.76
C TRP A 644 -68.72 -37.58 -38.47
N VAL A 645 -69.31 -37.94 -37.34
CA VAL A 645 -68.70 -37.85 -36.00
C VAL A 645 -68.75 -39.20 -35.30
N ALA A 646 -67.71 -39.53 -34.52
CA ALA A 646 -67.65 -40.76 -33.76
C ALA A 646 -68.67 -40.73 -32.59
N SER A 647 -69.42 -41.80 -32.42
CA SER A 647 -70.28 -42.05 -31.26
C SER A 647 -69.60 -43.09 -30.36
N PRO A 648 -69.43 -42.84 -29.05
CA PRO A 648 -68.94 -43.86 -28.13
C PRO A 648 -69.89 -45.08 -28.07
N PRO A 649 -69.37 -46.30 -27.88
CA PRO A 649 -70.19 -47.49 -27.67
C PRO A 649 -70.79 -47.45 -26.25
N PHE A 650 -72.10 -47.67 -26.14
CA PHE A 650 -72.79 -47.73 -24.85
C PHE A 650 -72.40 -48.99 -24.08
N PHE A 651 -71.76 -48.82 -22.92
CA PHE A 651 -71.60 -49.91 -21.95
C PHE A 651 -72.92 -50.23 -21.26
N VAL A 652 -73.23 -51.52 -21.12
CA VAL A 652 -74.39 -52.03 -20.38
C VAL A 652 -73.91 -52.52 -19.01
N ASP A 653 -74.45 -51.95 -17.93
CA ASP A 653 -74.17 -52.39 -16.55
C ASP A 653 -75.16 -53.48 -16.11
N PHE A 654 -74.71 -54.40 -15.27
CA PHE A 654 -75.34 -55.70 -15.02
C PHE A 654 -75.34 -56.05 -13.52
N ARG A 655 -76.20 -55.40 -12.71
CA ARG A 655 -76.43 -55.76 -11.31
C ARG A 655 -77.85 -55.48 -10.80
N LEU A 656 -78.70 -56.51 -10.75
CA LEU A 656 -79.17 -57.15 -9.48
C LEU A 656 -80.30 -58.16 -9.74
N ASN A 657 -80.27 -59.25 -8.96
CA ASN A 657 -81.16 -60.43 -8.99
C ASN A 657 -81.16 -61.24 -10.29
#